data_AF-A0AB34IWH6-F1
#
_entry.id   AF-A0AB34IWH6-F1
#
_cell.length_a   1.000
_cell.length_b   1.000
_cell.length_c   1.000
_cell.angle_alpha   90.00
_cell.angle_beta   90.00
_cell.angle_gamma   90.00
#
_symmetry.space_group_name_H-M   'P 1'
#
loop_
_entity.id
_entity.type
_entity.pdbx_description
1 polymer ?
#
loop_
_entity_poly.entity_id
_entity_poly.type
_entity_poly.pdbx_seq_one_letter_code
_entity_poly.pdbx_strand_id
1 'polypeptide(L)'
;MLAAMTKEEVERFLSSVDLRTPLEEGLNAAVSYLATDPASFFSNFFFAKELTLCKFGLTPDMMGPCDGLLPQPATTARYNLALLEYKVPGHPSGVGGADKGKNGHRVDSIPIANGVIKTGNVCIPFFYQPEMHAVQSGICKCFDGIIVRINPGQMVPEDQARFDQLMRECIKMGIPVWSSPDVQLQMGAKDALCKIAHLNCGLPDTLAYYSEAEFVAGFKKTMAYQPRVIKQNRGSSGEGIWIIKLKDKEYCSRYGDAVCGDNWMLDLMEANDNHREYHTVAEFVEWCVNGRAGGKCNRWTSKGMGAYLAGGRAAGGQIVDQRFCPRIVEGEVRVLTSGSTCLQLIHKKPAAGGISAVLGTGSTYTFYGPDEPKYAELKRKLFDEDLPKIMPALGLEGEPLPILWTTDLIPYTADDGSNQYTVGEFNCSCVGISKFQACAYPDMGLEDLKGEDLEEATIVADTAGAAAVHALIMQRVAKLGYRTPFKCGPMVGLLPLPQRPKYKLVLVEYNIPNHESGVGGFDKGKHGHRIDSIPIANGVIKTGNACVVIKYEPASHANFARVLEAVDGIIVRINPGQLDMPDQTRFDELMRECIKMGIPVWSSPDVQMQMGAKDALCKIAHLNCGLPDTLAYYSEAEFVAGFKKTMAYQPRVIKQNRGSSGEGIWIIKLKDKEYCSRYGDAVCGDNWMLDLMEANDNHREYHTVAEFVEWCVNGRAGGKCNRWTSKGMGAYLAGGRAAGGQIVDQRFCPRIVEGEVRVLTSGSTCLQLIHKKPAEGGISAVLGTGSTYTFFGPDEPKYAELKRKLFDEDLPKIMPALGLEGEPLPILWTTDLIPYTAHDGSNQYTVGEFNCSCVGISKFQAFAYPDKSLLDVKGFDLVEATIVADAAGAAAISAIEVSKE
;
A
#
# COMPACT_ATOMS: atom_id res chain seq x y z
N MET A 1 2.91 -46.31 9.19
CA MET A 1 1.49 -46.48 9.57
C MET A 1 1.45 -46.81 11.05
N LEU A 2 0.91 -45.90 11.88
CA LEU A 2 0.54 -46.21 13.26
C LEU A 2 -0.68 -47.15 13.23
N ALA A 3 -0.73 -48.16 14.10
CA ALA A 3 -1.87 -49.05 14.20
C ALA A 3 -3.13 -48.26 14.60
N ALA A 4 -4.27 -48.61 14.01
CA ALA A 4 -5.55 -47.99 14.36
C ALA A 4 -5.92 -48.33 15.81
N MET A 5 -6.29 -47.32 16.59
CA MET A 5 -6.73 -47.50 17.98
C MET A 5 -8.03 -48.30 18.03
N THR A 6 -8.17 -49.16 19.03
CA THR A 6 -9.43 -49.84 19.36
C THR A 6 -10.45 -48.85 19.93
N LYS A 7 -11.73 -49.20 19.88
CA LYS A 7 -12.81 -48.36 20.42
C LYS A 7 -12.59 -48.05 21.91
N GLU A 8 -12.21 -49.05 22.70
CA GLU A 8 -11.92 -48.88 24.14
C GLU A 8 -10.73 -47.95 24.40
N GLU A 9 -9.71 -47.95 23.53
CA GLU A 9 -8.57 -47.03 23.62
C GLU A 9 -8.98 -45.59 23.26
N VAL A 10 -9.84 -45.42 22.26
CA VAL A 10 -10.39 -44.10 21.89
C VAL A 10 -11.26 -43.57 23.02
N GLU A 11 -12.15 -44.37 23.60
CA GLU A 11 -13.02 -43.94 24.71
C GLU A 11 -12.21 -43.61 25.98
N ARG A 12 -11.13 -44.35 26.27
CA ARG A 12 -10.19 -44.05 27.36
C ARG A 12 -9.39 -42.78 27.11
N PHE A 13 -8.99 -42.54 25.86
CA PHE A 13 -8.32 -41.30 25.47
C PHE A 13 -9.27 -40.10 25.61
N LEU A 14 -10.46 -40.16 25.03
CA LEU A 14 -11.44 -39.08 25.07
C LEU A 14 -11.92 -38.76 26.50
N SER A 15 -11.94 -39.74 27.40
CA SER A 15 -12.26 -39.52 28.82
C SER A 15 -11.11 -38.98 29.67
N SER A 16 -9.87 -39.01 29.16
CA SER A 16 -8.68 -38.45 29.83
C SER A 16 -8.24 -37.10 29.26
N VAL A 17 -8.86 -36.64 28.18
CA VAL A 17 -8.56 -35.36 27.53
C VAL A 17 -9.71 -34.39 27.72
N ASP A 18 -9.41 -33.20 28.25
CA ASP A 18 -10.37 -32.10 28.30
C ASP A 18 -10.56 -31.51 26.90
N LEU A 19 -11.56 -32.02 26.18
CA LEU A 19 -11.99 -31.49 24.89
C LEU A 19 -12.92 -30.29 25.04
N ARG A 20 -13.50 -30.07 26.22
CA ARG A 20 -14.56 -29.09 26.42
C ARG A 20 -13.98 -27.68 26.47
N THR A 21 -12.97 -27.45 27.31
CA THR A 21 -12.37 -26.11 27.47
C THR A 21 -11.80 -25.57 26.16
N PRO A 22 -11.00 -26.32 25.38
CA PRO A 22 -10.48 -25.84 24.09
C PRO A 22 -11.60 -25.57 23.06
N LEU A 23 -12.68 -26.36 23.07
CA LEU A 23 -13.80 -26.18 22.16
C LEU A 23 -14.66 -24.97 22.55
N GLU A 24 -14.91 -24.76 23.85
CA GLU A 24 -15.59 -23.58 24.38
C GLU A 24 -14.78 -22.30 24.10
N GLU A 25 -13.45 -22.32 24.26
CA GLU A 25 -12.55 -21.24 23.84
C GLU A 25 -12.69 -20.94 22.33
N GLY A 26 -12.62 -21.99 21.50
CA GLY A 26 -12.79 -21.83 20.05
C GLY A 26 -14.17 -21.28 19.68
N LEU A 27 -15.24 -21.74 20.35
CA LEU A 27 -16.61 -21.30 20.11
C LEU A 27 -16.79 -19.83 20.49
N ASN A 28 -16.30 -19.43 21.67
CA ASN A 28 -16.34 -18.04 22.10
C ASN A 28 -15.53 -17.13 21.16
N ALA A 29 -14.37 -17.60 20.70
CA ALA A 29 -13.58 -16.89 19.70
C ALA A 29 -14.34 -16.78 18.36
N ALA A 30 -14.94 -17.86 17.86
CA ALA A 30 -15.72 -17.86 16.62
C ALA A 30 -16.88 -16.85 16.67
N VAL A 31 -17.57 -16.77 17.81
CA VAL A 31 -18.67 -15.82 18.06
C VAL A 31 -18.14 -14.39 18.14
N SER A 32 -17.06 -14.15 18.88
CA SER A 32 -16.44 -12.83 19.01
C SER A 32 -15.93 -12.28 17.66
N TYR A 33 -15.38 -13.15 16.81
CA TYR A 33 -14.89 -12.80 15.49
C TYR A 33 -15.97 -12.84 14.39
N LEU A 34 -17.24 -13.10 14.72
CA LEU A 34 -18.34 -13.22 13.77
C LEU A 34 -17.99 -14.17 12.59
N ALA A 35 -17.35 -15.30 12.91
CA ALA A 35 -16.81 -16.21 11.91
C ALA A 35 -17.91 -16.75 10.99
N THR A 36 -17.88 -16.36 9.71
CA THR A 36 -18.87 -16.77 8.71
C THR A 36 -18.63 -18.18 8.17
N ASP A 37 -17.47 -18.79 8.48
CA ASP A 37 -17.11 -20.17 8.17
C ASP A 37 -16.51 -20.84 9.42
N PRO A 38 -17.36 -21.42 10.28
CA PRO A 38 -16.92 -22.03 11.53
C PRO A 38 -15.95 -23.20 11.32
N ALA A 39 -16.12 -24.01 10.27
CA ALA A 39 -15.28 -25.19 10.05
C ALA A 39 -13.84 -24.80 9.70
N SER A 40 -13.66 -23.83 8.81
CA SER A 40 -12.34 -23.27 8.51
C SER A 40 -11.77 -22.52 9.72
N PHE A 41 -12.60 -21.80 10.46
CA PHE A 41 -12.21 -21.12 11.70
C PHE A 41 -11.63 -22.09 12.74
N PHE A 42 -12.36 -23.15 13.10
CA PHE A 42 -11.91 -24.11 14.10
C PHE A 42 -10.66 -24.87 13.64
N SER A 43 -10.60 -25.27 12.38
CA SER A 43 -9.42 -25.92 11.81
C SER A 43 -8.19 -25.03 11.94
N ASN A 44 -8.29 -23.75 11.56
CA ASN A 44 -7.19 -22.80 11.68
C ASN A 44 -6.87 -22.44 13.13
N PHE A 45 -7.88 -22.30 13.99
CA PHE A 45 -7.73 -21.96 15.41
C PHE A 45 -6.92 -23.01 16.16
N PHE A 46 -7.29 -24.30 16.02
CA PHE A 46 -6.58 -25.39 16.68
C PHE A 46 -5.22 -25.68 16.02
N PHE A 47 -5.14 -25.62 14.69
CA PHE A 47 -3.89 -25.81 13.96
C PHE A 47 -2.86 -24.70 14.30
N ALA A 48 -3.29 -23.44 14.38
CA ALA A 48 -2.41 -22.33 14.76
C ALA A 48 -1.89 -22.48 16.21
N LYS A 49 -2.75 -22.88 17.16
CA LYS A 49 -2.35 -23.08 18.57
C LYS A 49 -1.30 -24.19 18.70
N GLU A 50 -1.45 -25.27 17.94
CA GLU A 50 -0.54 -26.43 17.95
C GLU A 50 0.77 -26.17 17.16
N LEU A 51 0.70 -25.49 16.01
CA LEU A 51 1.86 -25.18 15.16
C LEU A 51 2.78 -24.13 15.80
N THR A 52 2.23 -23.13 16.49
CA THR A 52 2.98 -21.97 17.02
C THR A 52 3.85 -22.34 18.23
N LEU A 53 3.29 -23.11 19.17
CA LEU A 53 4.00 -23.57 20.37
C LEU A 53 5.07 -24.63 20.02
N CYS A 54 4.74 -25.57 19.14
CA CYS A 54 5.66 -26.66 18.77
C CYS A 54 6.75 -26.26 17.77
N LYS A 55 6.46 -25.39 16.78
CA LYS A 55 7.43 -24.98 15.74
C LYS A 55 8.55 -24.11 16.30
N PHE A 56 8.21 -23.21 17.22
CA PHE A 56 9.16 -22.24 17.79
C PHE A 56 9.59 -22.58 19.22
N GLY A 57 8.97 -23.56 19.89
CA GLY A 57 9.31 -23.91 21.27
C GLY A 57 8.87 -22.88 22.31
N LEU A 58 7.83 -22.10 22.01
CA LEU A 58 7.21 -21.16 22.96
C LEU A 58 6.30 -21.91 23.93
N THR A 59 6.19 -21.41 25.17
CA THR A 59 5.25 -21.91 26.17
C THR A 59 4.09 -20.92 26.37
N PRO A 60 2.92 -21.37 26.87
CA PRO A 60 1.82 -20.48 27.24
C PRO A 60 2.26 -19.34 28.18
N ASP A 61 3.14 -19.64 29.14
CA ASP A 61 3.65 -18.64 30.09
C ASP A 61 4.51 -17.55 29.42
N MET A 62 5.25 -17.91 28.35
CA MET A 62 5.99 -16.92 27.55
C MET A 62 5.05 -16.02 26.77
N MET A 63 3.92 -16.54 26.29
CA MET A 63 2.98 -15.77 25.48
C MET A 63 2.04 -14.91 26.33
N GLY A 64 1.62 -15.41 27.49
CA GLY A 64 0.50 -14.85 28.24
C GLY A 64 -0.84 -14.95 27.49
N PRO A 65 -1.93 -14.45 28.09
CA PRO A 65 -3.25 -14.46 27.46
C PRO A 65 -3.29 -13.51 26.25
N CYS A 66 -3.34 -14.08 25.04
CA CYS A 66 -3.38 -13.32 23.78
C CYS A 66 -4.81 -12.95 23.35
N ASP A 67 -5.60 -12.42 24.28
CA ASP A 67 -7.01 -12.07 24.02
C ASP A 67 -7.13 -11.10 22.83
N GLY A 68 -7.99 -11.43 21.86
CA GLY A 68 -8.18 -10.63 20.65
C GLY A 68 -7.15 -10.87 19.54
N LEU A 69 -6.18 -11.78 19.71
CA LEU A 69 -5.27 -12.19 18.63
C LEU A 69 -6.00 -13.04 17.60
N LEU A 70 -5.88 -12.66 16.31
CA LEU A 70 -6.47 -13.39 15.20
C LEU A 70 -5.80 -14.77 15.03
N PRO A 71 -6.51 -15.76 14.47
CA PRO A 71 -5.90 -17.02 14.07
C PRO A 71 -4.72 -16.79 13.14
N GLN A 72 -3.61 -17.48 13.38
CA GLN A 72 -2.46 -17.41 12.50
C GLN A 72 -2.83 -18.00 11.12
N PRO A 73 -2.35 -17.42 10.00
CA PRO A 73 -2.65 -17.95 8.68
C PRO A 73 -2.10 -19.38 8.53
N ALA A 74 -2.87 -20.28 7.92
CA ALA A 74 -2.46 -21.66 7.62
C ALA A 74 -1.28 -21.72 6.62
N THR A 75 -0.89 -22.92 6.16
CA THR A 75 0.31 -23.30 5.36
C THR A 75 0.75 -22.42 4.16
N THR A 76 0.01 -21.38 3.83
CA THR A 76 0.39 -20.31 2.88
C THR A 76 1.10 -19.12 3.53
N ALA A 77 1.30 -19.13 4.85
CA ALA A 77 1.97 -18.05 5.57
C ALA A 77 3.40 -17.82 5.10
N ARG A 78 3.73 -16.55 4.86
CA ARG A 78 4.87 -16.16 4.01
C ARG A 78 6.08 -15.72 4.83
N TYR A 79 5.85 -14.93 5.86
CA TYR A 79 6.85 -14.53 6.85
C TYR A 79 6.33 -14.80 8.27
N ASN A 80 7.26 -15.06 9.19
CA ASN A 80 6.99 -15.21 10.61
C ASN A 80 7.62 -14.03 11.35
N LEU A 81 6.81 -13.22 12.02
CA LEU A 81 7.28 -12.10 12.82
C LEU A 81 7.06 -12.37 14.32
N ALA A 82 8.02 -11.93 15.13
CA ALA A 82 7.86 -11.86 16.58
C ALA A 82 7.38 -10.47 16.98
N LEU A 83 6.49 -10.38 17.96
CA LEU A 83 6.20 -9.14 18.69
C LEU A 83 6.65 -9.34 20.13
N LEU A 84 7.76 -8.71 20.51
CA LEU A 84 8.47 -8.99 21.75
C LEU A 84 8.18 -7.92 22.81
N GLU A 85 7.66 -8.35 23.95
CA GLU A 85 7.24 -7.49 25.07
C GLU A 85 8.02 -7.82 26.34
N TYR A 86 7.90 -6.98 27.37
CA TYR A 86 8.48 -7.26 28.69
C TYR A 86 7.45 -6.99 29.76
N LYS A 87 7.39 -7.83 30.79
CA LYS A 87 6.54 -7.66 31.96
C LYS A 87 7.43 -7.26 33.13
N VAL A 88 7.31 -6.01 33.59
CA VAL A 88 8.12 -5.52 34.71
C VAL A 88 7.74 -6.29 35.98
N PRO A 89 8.67 -7.07 36.58
CA PRO A 89 8.37 -7.86 37.76
C PRO A 89 7.94 -6.99 38.93
N GLY A 90 6.85 -7.37 39.61
CA GLY A 90 6.36 -6.66 40.80
C GLY A 90 5.82 -5.24 40.56
N HIS A 91 5.56 -4.85 39.31
CA HIS A 91 5.01 -3.53 39.01
C HIS A 91 3.67 -3.29 39.75
N PRO A 92 3.41 -2.07 40.30
CA PRO A 92 2.21 -1.80 41.11
C PRO A 92 0.86 -2.08 40.43
N SER A 93 0.83 -2.06 39.10
CA SER A 93 -0.39 -2.37 38.32
C SER A 93 -0.77 -3.86 38.34
N GLY A 94 0.11 -4.77 38.80
CA GLY A 94 -0.12 -6.22 38.79
C GLY A 94 0.01 -6.90 37.41
N VAL A 95 -0.15 -6.12 36.33
CA VAL A 95 -0.03 -6.59 34.94
C VAL A 95 1.35 -6.33 34.32
N GLY A 96 2.25 -5.68 35.07
CA GLY A 96 3.67 -5.50 34.68
C GLY A 96 3.98 -4.21 33.92
N GLY A 97 3.11 -3.19 34.03
CA GLY A 97 3.24 -1.87 33.38
C GLY A 97 1.93 -1.08 33.45
N ALA A 98 2.00 0.26 33.38
CA ALA A 98 0.83 1.15 33.39
C ALA A 98 0.18 1.30 32.00
N ASP A 99 0.83 0.77 30.98
CA ASP A 99 0.46 0.81 29.56
C ASP A 99 -0.14 -0.51 29.05
N LYS A 100 -0.46 -1.41 29.98
CA LYS A 100 -0.90 -2.79 29.72
C LYS A 100 -2.34 -2.98 30.18
N GLY A 101 -3.07 -3.83 29.44
CA GLY A 101 -4.39 -4.29 29.84
C GLY A 101 -4.33 -5.49 30.79
N LYS A 102 -5.50 -6.02 31.15
CA LYS A 102 -5.65 -7.19 32.04
C LYS A 102 -4.90 -8.44 31.59
N ASN A 103 -4.63 -8.55 30.28
CA ASN A 103 -3.92 -9.66 29.68
C ASN A 103 -2.39 -9.53 29.77
N GLY A 104 -1.86 -8.43 30.31
CA GLY A 104 -0.43 -8.17 30.47
C GLY A 104 0.29 -7.71 29.21
N HIS A 105 -0.35 -7.75 28.04
CA HIS A 105 0.16 -7.12 26.82
C HIS A 105 -0.09 -5.62 26.86
N ARG A 106 0.72 -4.85 26.12
CA ARG A 106 0.34 -3.47 25.81
C ARG A 106 -0.96 -3.49 25.01
N VAL A 107 -1.80 -2.51 25.27
CA VAL A 107 -3.14 -2.39 24.67
C VAL A 107 -3.14 -2.30 23.15
N ASP A 108 -2.01 -1.97 22.53
CA ASP A 108 -1.84 -1.88 21.08
C ASP A 108 -1.01 -3.02 20.46
N SER A 109 -0.38 -3.88 21.26
CA SER A 109 0.45 -4.99 20.77
C SER A 109 -0.35 -6.02 19.97
N ILE A 110 -1.46 -6.52 20.54
CA ILE A 110 -2.32 -7.50 19.86
C ILE A 110 -2.95 -6.93 18.58
N PRO A 111 -3.50 -5.70 18.57
CA PRO A 111 -3.93 -5.05 17.32
C PRO A 111 -2.83 -4.93 16.26
N ILE A 112 -1.59 -4.59 16.63
CA ILE A 112 -0.47 -4.52 15.68
C ILE A 112 -0.13 -5.91 15.11
N ALA A 113 -0.11 -6.95 15.96
CA ALA A 113 0.07 -8.33 15.52
C ALA A 113 -1.04 -8.77 14.55
N ASN A 114 -2.28 -8.36 14.81
CA ASN A 114 -3.41 -8.58 13.91
C ASN A 114 -3.22 -7.88 12.56
N GLY A 115 -2.61 -6.71 12.53
CA GLY A 115 -2.21 -6.03 11.30
C GLY A 115 -1.26 -6.86 10.44
N VAL A 116 -0.28 -7.52 11.05
CA VAL A 116 0.60 -8.47 10.36
C VAL A 116 -0.20 -9.68 9.86
N ILE A 117 -1.07 -10.26 10.69
CA ILE A 117 -1.90 -11.42 10.34
C ILE A 117 -2.82 -11.13 9.16
N LYS A 118 -3.45 -9.95 9.14
CA LYS A 118 -4.30 -9.46 8.05
C LYS A 118 -3.54 -9.24 6.74
N THR A 119 -2.21 -9.36 6.71
CA THR A 119 -1.44 -9.40 5.45
C THR A 119 -1.17 -10.81 4.92
N GLY A 120 -1.63 -11.85 5.64
CA GLY A 120 -1.35 -13.26 5.35
C GLY A 120 -0.03 -13.77 5.94
N ASN A 121 0.49 -13.11 6.98
CA ASN A 121 1.75 -13.47 7.64
C ASN A 121 1.54 -13.89 9.10
N VAL A 122 2.47 -14.66 9.66
CA VAL A 122 2.42 -15.06 11.08
C VAL A 122 2.95 -13.92 11.94
N CYS A 123 2.28 -13.62 13.04
CA CYS A 123 2.80 -12.74 14.08
C CYS A 123 2.54 -13.30 15.47
N ILE A 124 3.60 -13.54 16.23
CA ILE A 124 3.53 -14.18 17.53
C ILE A 124 3.98 -13.18 18.60
N PRO A 125 3.05 -12.67 19.43
CA PRO A 125 3.40 -11.89 20.61
C PRO A 125 3.93 -12.80 21.72
N PHE A 126 5.01 -12.41 22.38
CA PHE A 126 5.49 -13.07 23.60
C PHE A 126 6.34 -12.13 24.46
N PHE A 127 6.47 -12.47 25.74
CA PHE A 127 7.26 -11.75 26.73
C PHE A 127 8.69 -12.29 26.80
N TYR A 128 9.67 -11.41 26.69
CA TYR A 128 11.04 -11.70 27.03
C TYR A 128 11.17 -11.93 28.54
N GLN A 129 11.81 -13.04 28.90
CA GLN A 129 12.02 -13.52 30.26
C GLN A 129 13.54 -13.68 30.46
N PRO A 130 14.19 -12.81 31.25
CA PRO A 130 15.65 -12.82 31.41
C PRO A 130 16.22 -14.18 31.84
N GLU A 131 15.50 -14.93 32.67
CA GLU A 131 15.82 -16.28 33.12
C GLU A 131 15.78 -17.32 31.98
N MET A 132 15.00 -17.07 30.93
CA MET A 132 14.87 -17.92 29.73
C MET A 132 15.70 -17.41 28.54
N HIS A 133 16.62 -16.46 28.75
CA HIS A 133 17.40 -15.82 27.68
C HIS A 133 18.02 -16.80 26.68
N ALA A 134 18.61 -17.90 27.15
CA ALA A 134 19.25 -18.88 26.28
C ALA A 134 18.25 -19.54 25.30
N VAL A 135 17.06 -19.90 25.80
CA VAL A 135 15.99 -20.48 24.99
C VAL A 135 15.44 -19.42 24.04
N GLN A 136 15.06 -18.26 24.57
CA GLN A 136 14.44 -17.19 23.78
C GLN A 136 15.39 -16.58 22.74
N SER A 137 16.71 -16.63 22.95
CA SER A 137 17.72 -16.29 21.95
C SER A 137 17.61 -17.20 20.73
N GLY A 138 17.48 -18.51 20.93
CA GLY A 138 17.23 -19.48 19.86
C GLY A 138 15.91 -19.21 19.14
N ILE A 139 14.85 -18.92 19.90
CA ILE A 139 13.52 -18.61 19.37
C ILE A 139 13.54 -17.36 18.48
N CYS A 140 14.11 -16.25 18.96
CA CYS A 140 14.18 -14.98 18.22
C CYS A 140 14.89 -15.15 16.88
N LYS A 141 15.92 -16.00 16.83
CA LYS A 141 16.72 -16.27 15.62
C LYS A 141 16.00 -17.12 14.57
N CYS A 142 14.82 -17.67 14.89
CA CYS A 142 13.96 -18.41 13.95
C CYS A 142 12.93 -17.53 13.22
N PHE A 143 12.78 -16.26 13.61
CA PHE A 143 11.84 -15.34 12.98
C PHE A 143 12.45 -14.60 11.79
N ASP A 144 11.59 -14.15 10.87
CA ASP A 144 11.97 -13.33 9.73
C ASP A 144 12.11 -11.84 10.09
N GLY A 145 11.49 -11.39 11.19
CA GLY A 145 11.60 -10.03 11.72
C GLY A 145 11.04 -9.92 13.14
N ILE A 146 11.49 -8.92 13.90
CA ILE A 146 11.14 -8.74 15.32
C ILE A 146 10.64 -7.32 15.56
N ILE A 147 9.40 -7.19 16.04
CA ILE A 147 8.81 -5.93 16.52
C ILE A 147 9.03 -5.85 18.03
N VAL A 148 9.86 -4.92 18.48
CA VAL A 148 10.18 -4.71 19.89
C VAL A 148 9.20 -3.72 20.51
N ARG A 149 8.54 -4.17 21.57
CA ARG A 149 7.64 -3.40 22.43
C ARG A 149 8.14 -3.43 23.88
N ILE A 150 9.44 -3.19 24.03
CA ILE A 150 10.17 -3.05 25.30
C ILE A 150 10.83 -1.67 25.35
N ASN A 151 10.62 -0.91 26.43
CA ASN A 151 11.31 0.37 26.63
C ASN A 151 12.69 0.16 27.25
N PRO A 152 13.70 0.94 26.84
CA PRO A 152 14.99 0.97 27.53
C PRO A 152 14.82 1.29 29.02
N GLY A 153 15.52 0.54 29.88
CA GLY A 153 15.55 0.79 31.33
C GLY A 153 14.39 0.15 32.11
N GLN A 154 13.53 -0.64 31.47
CA GLN A 154 12.52 -1.45 32.17
C GLN A 154 13.11 -2.68 32.85
N MET A 155 14.28 -3.14 32.41
CA MET A 155 15.02 -4.26 32.99
C MET A 155 16.16 -3.75 33.88
N VAL A 156 16.66 -4.62 34.77
CA VAL A 156 17.94 -4.36 35.44
C VAL A 156 19.08 -4.25 34.41
N PRO A 157 20.14 -3.48 34.68
CA PRO A 157 21.17 -3.17 33.68
C PRO A 157 21.78 -4.39 32.98
N GLU A 158 22.04 -5.47 33.72
CA GLU A 158 22.62 -6.71 33.17
C GLU A 158 21.67 -7.39 32.18
N ASP A 159 20.37 -7.42 32.50
CA ASP A 159 19.35 -8.04 31.66
C ASP A 159 19.05 -7.21 30.41
N GLN A 160 19.02 -5.88 30.56
CA GLN A 160 18.90 -4.96 29.43
C GLN A 160 20.07 -5.15 28.46
N ALA A 161 21.31 -5.23 28.98
CA ALA A 161 22.49 -5.43 28.15
C ALA A 161 22.45 -6.77 27.38
N ARG A 162 21.98 -7.85 28.02
CA ARG A 162 21.79 -9.15 27.35
C ARG A 162 20.71 -9.09 26.27
N PHE A 163 19.59 -8.43 26.54
CA PHE A 163 18.51 -8.24 25.58
C PHE A 163 18.98 -7.43 24.35
N ASP A 164 19.63 -6.29 24.58
CA ASP A 164 20.14 -5.44 23.51
C ASP A 164 21.17 -6.17 22.65
N GLN A 165 22.04 -6.97 23.28
CA GLN A 165 23.00 -7.80 22.57
C GLN A 165 22.32 -8.85 21.68
N LEU A 166 21.27 -9.52 22.16
CA LEU A 166 20.48 -10.46 21.35
C LEU A 166 19.85 -9.79 20.13
N MET A 167 19.27 -8.60 20.30
CA MET A 167 18.69 -7.85 19.19
C MET A 167 19.76 -7.49 18.14
N ARG A 168 20.95 -7.04 18.56
CA ARG A 168 22.09 -6.78 17.64
C ARG A 168 22.57 -8.04 16.92
N GLU A 169 22.56 -9.19 17.60
CA GLU A 169 22.87 -10.48 16.95
C GLU A 169 21.85 -10.85 15.88
N CYS A 170 20.55 -10.66 16.13
CA CYS A 170 19.49 -10.89 15.14
C CYS A 170 19.68 -9.99 13.90
N ILE A 171 19.98 -8.70 14.11
CA ILE A 171 20.29 -7.75 13.02
C ILE A 171 21.49 -8.23 12.20
N LYS A 172 22.57 -8.69 12.85
CA LYS A 172 23.76 -9.23 12.19
C LYS A 172 23.45 -10.49 11.36
N MET A 173 22.47 -11.29 11.77
CA MET A 173 21.96 -12.43 10.98
C MET A 173 21.05 -12.01 9.81
N GLY A 174 20.76 -10.72 9.70
CA GLY A 174 19.89 -10.16 8.67
C GLY A 174 18.41 -10.22 9.04
N ILE A 175 18.06 -10.44 10.30
CA ILE A 175 16.69 -10.36 10.85
C ILE A 175 16.48 -8.89 11.29
N PRO A 176 15.62 -8.11 10.62
CA PRO A 176 15.33 -6.75 11.02
C PRO A 176 14.66 -6.71 12.40
N VAL A 177 15.05 -5.73 13.21
CA VAL A 177 14.51 -5.46 14.55
C VAL A 177 13.96 -4.04 14.57
N TRP A 178 12.71 -3.87 15.00
CA TRP A 178 12.03 -2.59 15.00
C TRP A 178 11.44 -2.24 16.37
N SER A 179 11.93 -1.22 17.08
CA SER A 179 13.19 -0.50 16.84
C SER A 179 14.39 -1.28 17.39
N SER A 180 15.54 -1.16 16.73
CA SER A 180 16.80 -1.71 17.27
C SER A 180 17.24 -0.94 18.53
N PRO A 181 18.09 -1.54 19.39
CA PRO A 181 18.62 -0.85 20.56
C PRO A 181 19.29 0.49 20.20
N ASP A 182 20.02 0.55 19.08
CA ASP A 182 20.75 1.75 18.68
C ASP A 182 19.80 2.85 18.22
N VAL A 183 18.70 2.51 17.52
CA VAL A 183 17.63 3.45 17.20
C VAL A 183 16.97 3.98 18.47
N GLN A 184 16.61 3.12 19.43
CA GLN A 184 16.02 3.55 20.70
C GLN A 184 16.96 4.47 21.49
N LEU A 185 18.26 4.15 21.50
CA LEU A 185 19.25 4.93 22.23
C LEU A 185 19.60 6.24 21.54
N GLN A 186 19.60 6.33 20.21
CA GLN A 186 20.06 7.54 19.52
C GLN A 186 18.91 8.43 19.06
N MET A 187 17.87 7.87 18.44
CA MET A 187 16.71 8.62 17.95
C MET A 187 15.81 9.09 19.10
N GLY A 188 15.62 8.26 20.13
CA GLY A 188 14.80 8.60 21.29
C GLY A 188 15.51 9.51 22.32
N ALA A 189 16.79 9.81 22.14
CA ALA A 189 17.53 10.73 22.98
C ALA A 189 17.32 12.19 22.55
N LYS A 190 17.36 13.14 23.49
CA LYS A 190 17.23 14.56 23.14
C LYS A 190 18.45 15.11 22.37
N ASP A 191 19.59 14.41 22.40
CA ASP A 191 20.73 14.64 21.49
C ASP A 191 20.33 14.66 20.01
N ALA A 192 19.29 13.90 19.63
CA ALA A 192 18.76 13.89 18.27
C ALA A 192 18.39 15.30 17.78
N LEU A 193 17.86 16.16 18.65
CA LEU A 193 17.48 17.53 18.32
C LEU A 193 18.67 18.40 17.91
N CYS A 194 19.83 18.18 18.54
CA CYS A 194 21.06 18.88 18.22
C CYS A 194 21.60 18.42 16.86
N LYS A 195 21.55 17.11 16.61
CA LYS A 195 22.02 16.51 15.36
C LYS A 195 21.19 16.93 14.14
N ILE A 196 19.88 17.10 14.30
CA ILE A 196 18.99 17.53 13.20
C ILE A 196 18.83 19.05 13.09
N ALA A 197 19.52 19.85 13.92
CA ALA A 197 19.31 21.30 14.02
C ALA A 197 19.41 22.07 12.68
N HIS A 198 20.09 21.48 11.69
CA HIS A 198 20.31 22.03 10.36
C HIS A 198 19.28 21.57 9.30
N LEU A 199 18.37 20.64 9.64
CA LEU A 199 17.28 20.18 8.77
C LEU A 199 16.08 21.14 8.84
N ASN A 200 15.10 21.01 7.93
CA ASN A 200 13.94 21.92 7.93
C ASN A 200 13.08 21.79 9.20
N CYS A 201 13.01 20.59 9.76
CA CYS A 201 12.34 20.27 11.02
C CYS A 201 13.25 20.49 12.26
N GLY A 202 14.49 20.95 12.07
CA GLY A 202 15.41 21.32 13.14
C GLY A 202 15.23 22.76 13.62
N LEU A 203 15.98 23.12 14.67
CA LEU A 203 16.07 24.49 15.16
C LEU A 203 17.56 24.91 15.27
N PRO A 204 18.03 25.87 14.44
CA PRO A 204 19.46 26.19 14.25
C PRO A 204 20.26 26.63 15.49
N ASP A 205 19.63 26.87 16.64
CA ASP A 205 20.28 27.22 17.92
C ASP A 205 19.97 26.25 19.07
N THR A 206 19.78 24.99 18.71
CA THR A 206 19.73 23.87 19.66
C THR A 206 21.15 23.40 19.97
N LEU A 207 21.56 23.52 21.24
CA LEU A 207 22.90 23.24 21.71
C LEU A 207 22.93 22.02 22.63
N ALA A 208 24.08 21.34 22.65
CA ALA A 208 24.39 20.24 23.57
C ALA A 208 25.56 20.61 24.46
N TYR A 209 25.45 20.31 25.75
CA TYR A 209 26.53 20.45 26.72
C TYR A 209 26.82 19.10 27.38
N TYR A 210 28.11 18.74 27.48
CA TYR A 210 28.56 17.46 28.04
C TYR A 210 29.42 17.63 29.30
N SER A 211 29.73 18.87 29.68
CA SER A 211 30.42 19.20 30.93
C SER A 211 29.80 20.41 31.62
N GLU A 212 30.03 20.53 32.93
CA GLU A 212 29.59 21.70 33.72
C GLU A 212 30.13 23.00 33.13
N ALA A 213 31.42 23.04 32.77
CA ALA A 213 32.06 24.24 32.23
C ALA A 213 31.41 24.70 30.91
N GLU A 214 31.12 23.76 30.01
CA GLU A 214 30.40 24.05 28.76
C GLU A 214 28.99 24.57 29.03
N PHE A 215 28.24 23.89 29.91
CA PHE A 215 26.88 24.28 30.26
C PHE A 215 26.83 25.66 30.88
N VAL A 216 27.65 25.96 31.88
CA VAL A 216 27.68 27.27 32.55
C VAL A 216 28.01 28.38 31.55
N ALA A 217 29.02 28.18 30.70
CA ALA A 217 29.43 29.18 29.74
C ALA A 217 28.39 29.41 28.63
N GLY A 218 27.78 28.33 28.13
CA GLY A 218 26.77 28.38 27.08
C GLY A 218 25.42 28.89 27.57
N PHE A 219 24.87 28.27 28.61
CA PHE A 219 23.55 28.61 29.15
C PHE A 219 23.45 30.07 29.58
N LYS A 220 24.49 30.60 30.25
CA LYS A 220 24.47 32.02 30.66
C LYS A 220 24.44 32.98 29.47
N LYS A 221 25.01 32.60 28.31
CA LYS A 221 24.95 33.40 27.08
C LYS A 221 23.60 33.28 26.39
N THR A 222 23.09 32.06 26.23
CA THR A 222 21.80 31.82 25.56
C THR A 222 20.64 32.41 26.35
N MET A 223 20.64 32.26 27.67
CA MET A 223 19.60 32.78 28.57
C MET A 223 19.59 34.31 28.66
N ALA A 224 20.74 34.96 28.50
CA ALA A 224 20.80 36.43 28.44
C ALA A 224 20.20 36.98 27.14
N TYR A 225 20.15 36.17 26.08
CA TYR A 225 19.70 36.58 24.76
C TYR A 225 18.19 36.35 24.52
N GLN A 226 17.62 35.24 25.00
CA GLN A 226 16.20 34.94 24.83
C GLN A 226 15.71 33.81 25.75
N PRO A 227 14.39 33.64 25.95
CA PRO A 227 13.84 32.51 26.71
C PRO A 227 14.30 31.14 26.18
N ARG A 228 14.61 30.21 27.09
CA ARG A 228 15.22 28.91 26.76
C ARG A 228 14.38 27.73 27.25
N VAL A 229 14.63 26.57 26.64
CA VAL A 229 14.12 25.26 27.06
C VAL A 229 15.32 24.37 27.31
N ILE A 230 15.51 23.97 28.57
CA ILE A 230 16.57 23.06 29.00
C ILE A 230 15.98 21.67 29.16
N LYS A 231 16.59 20.67 28.53
CA LYS A 231 16.13 19.28 28.55
C LYS A 231 17.25 18.36 29.00
N GLN A 232 16.94 17.43 29.90
CA GLN A 232 17.80 16.27 30.12
C GLN A 232 17.78 15.34 28.90
N ASN A 233 18.87 14.61 28.67
CA ASN A 233 19.01 13.75 27.50
C ASN A 233 18.03 12.57 27.48
N ARG A 234 17.77 11.99 28.66
CA ARG A 234 16.89 10.84 28.87
C ARG A 234 15.79 11.22 29.83
N GLY A 235 14.54 10.98 29.43
CA GLY A 235 13.36 11.27 30.23
C GLY A 235 12.11 11.30 29.35
N SER A 236 10.97 11.03 29.96
CA SER A 236 9.66 10.99 29.29
C SER A 236 8.67 11.90 30.01
N SER A 237 7.52 12.15 29.38
CA SER A 237 6.38 12.83 30.01
C SER A 237 6.70 14.22 30.59
N GLY A 238 7.62 14.97 29.98
CA GLY A 238 7.96 16.33 30.43
C GLY A 238 8.97 16.41 31.58
N GLU A 239 9.43 15.29 32.14
CA GLU A 239 10.39 15.28 33.25
C GLU A 239 11.73 15.88 32.84
N GLY A 240 12.24 16.82 33.64
CA GLY A 240 13.52 17.48 33.39
C GLY A 240 13.54 18.31 32.10
N ILE A 241 12.37 18.77 31.65
CA ILE A 241 12.21 19.76 30.60
C ILE A 241 11.75 21.06 31.25
N TRP A 242 12.62 22.06 31.25
CA TRP A 242 12.44 23.34 31.90
C TRP A 242 12.29 24.45 30.88
N ILE A 243 11.20 25.20 30.98
CA ILE A 243 10.98 26.42 30.21
C ILE A 243 11.39 27.59 31.10
N ILE A 244 12.31 28.40 30.61
CA ILE A 244 13.08 29.35 31.42
C ILE A 244 12.97 30.74 30.82
N LYS A 245 12.58 31.70 31.65
CA LYS A 245 12.57 33.13 31.33
C LYS A 245 13.37 33.90 32.36
N LEU A 246 13.98 35.02 31.95
CA LEU A 246 14.43 36.03 32.89
C LEU A 246 13.21 36.66 33.57
N LYS A 247 13.23 36.74 34.91
CA LYS A 247 12.11 37.27 35.68
C LYS A 247 12.11 38.80 35.72
N ASP A 248 13.27 39.37 36.03
CA ASP A 248 13.43 40.80 36.39
C ASP A 248 14.50 41.51 35.53
N LYS A 249 14.83 40.94 34.37
CA LYS A 249 15.87 41.43 33.46
C LYS A 249 15.39 41.39 32.01
N GLU A 250 15.79 42.40 31.25
CA GLU A 250 15.63 42.42 29.80
C GLU A 250 16.66 41.53 29.11
N TYR A 251 16.29 40.99 27.96
CA TYR A 251 17.18 40.24 27.10
C TYR A 251 18.11 41.17 26.30
N CYS A 252 19.32 40.71 25.98
CA CYS A 252 20.24 41.47 25.14
C CYS A 252 19.84 41.39 23.65
N SER A 253 20.18 42.43 22.87
CA SER A 253 19.74 42.56 21.48
C SER A 253 20.38 41.57 20.51
N ARG A 254 21.63 41.15 20.76
CA ARG A 254 22.34 40.17 19.94
C ARG A 254 22.94 39.10 20.83
N TYR A 255 23.05 37.90 20.28
CA TYR A 255 23.66 36.78 20.96
C TYR A 255 25.11 37.10 21.35
N GLY A 256 25.44 36.95 22.64
CA GLY A 256 26.77 37.23 23.18
C GLY A 256 27.01 38.66 23.68
N ASP A 257 26.06 39.59 23.49
CA ASP A 257 26.16 40.96 24.03
C ASP A 257 26.18 40.98 25.57
N ALA A 258 25.61 39.96 26.22
CA ALA A 258 25.58 39.81 27.65
C ALA A 258 25.74 38.34 28.08
N VAL A 259 26.03 38.15 29.37
CA VAL A 259 26.09 36.85 30.05
C VAL A 259 25.33 36.99 31.36
N CYS A 260 24.45 36.05 31.68
CA CYS A 260 23.70 36.07 32.94
C CYS A 260 24.63 36.04 34.17
N GLY A 261 24.38 36.93 35.12
CA GLY A 261 25.00 36.87 36.44
C GLY A 261 24.39 35.75 37.29
N ASP A 262 25.17 35.18 38.21
CA ASP A 262 24.73 34.07 39.08
C ASP A 262 23.51 34.39 39.93
N ASN A 263 23.33 35.66 40.29
CA ASN A 263 22.22 36.17 41.09
C ASN A 263 20.99 36.59 40.28
N TRP A 264 21.01 36.48 38.94
CA TRP A 264 19.86 36.81 38.12
C TRP A 264 18.72 35.82 38.38
N MET A 265 17.51 36.32 38.51
CA MET A 265 16.35 35.52 38.86
C MET A 265 15.70 34.93 37.61
N LEU A 266 15.45 33.62 37.64
CA LEU A 266 14.78 32.86 36.61
C LEU A 266 13.34 32.56 37.02
N ASP A 267 12.47 32.60 36.03
CA ASP A 267 11.11 32.08 36.05
C ASP A 267 11.12 30.73 35.34
N LEU A 268 10.99 29.66 36.12
CA LEU A 268 11.17 28.28 35.69
C LEU A 268 9.82 27.57 35.72
N MET A 269 9.48 26.88 34.63
CA MET A 269 8.34 25.99 34.60
C MET A 269 8.73 24.63 34.05
N GLU A 270 8.43 23.57 34.80
CA GLU A 270 8.67 22.19 34.38
C GLU A 270 7.49 21.68 33.53
N ALA A 271 7.79 21.08 32.38
CA ALA A 271 6.77 20.61 31.44
C ALA A 271 5.97 19.39 31.95
N ASN A 272 6.49 18.66 32.94
CA ASN A 272 5.87 17.47 33.52
C ASN A 272 4.46 17.75 34.04
N ASP A 273 4.31 18.76 34.90
CA ASP A 273 3.05 19.11 35.55
C ASP A 273 2.74 20.62 35.55
N ASN A 274 3.43 21.39 34.71
CA ASN A 274 3.39 22.86 34.70
C ASN A 274 3.79 23.50 36.04
N HIS A 275 4.53 22.78 36.90
CA HIS A 275 5.05 23.33 38.16
C HIS A 275 5.95 24.53 37.89
N ARG A 276 5.71 25.64 38.60
CA ARG A 276 6.43 26.89 38.41
C ARG A 276 7.15 27.28 39.70
N GLU A 277 8.44 27.58 39.58
CA GLU A 277 9.27 28.04 40.69
C GLU A 277 10.29 29.10 40.25
N TYR A 278 10.84 29.83 41.22
CA TYR A 278 11.77 30.94 40.95
C TYR A 278 13.09 30.68 41.62
N HIS A 279 14.15 30.63 40.83
CA HIS A 279 15.50 30.35 41.31
C HIS A 279 16.51 31.23 40.60
N THR A 280 17.63 31.49 41.26
CA THR A 280 18.76 32.18 40.64
C THR A 280 19.42 31.30 39.58
N VAL A 281 20.17 31.92 38.66
CA VAL A 281 20.98 31.20 37.66
C VAL A 281 21.92 30.19 38.33
N ALA A 282 22.58 30.56 39.43
CA ALA A 282 23.46 29.65 40.15
C ALA A 282 22.73 28.43 40.73
N GLU A 283 21.52 28.62 41.29
CA GLU A 283 20.72 27.52 41.82
C GLU A 283 20.24 26.57 40.74
N PHE A 284 19.83 27.09 39.57
CA PHE A 284 19.42 26.26 38.45
C PHE A 284 20.60 25.49 37.85
N VAL A 285 21.79 26.11 37.76
CA VAL A 285 23.02 25.41 37.35
C VAL A 285 23.33 24.26 38.31
N GLU A 286 23.31 24.51 39.62
CA GLU A 286 23.55 23.49 40.64
C GLU A 286 22.53 22.35 40.54
N TRP A 287 21.25 22.66 40.28
CA TRP A 287 20.21 21.67 40.03
C TRP A 287 20.52 20.77 38.83
N CYS A 288 20.90 21.37 37.69
CA CYS A 288 21.23 20.62 36.48
C CYS A 288 22.50 19.79 36.63
N VAL A 289 23.49 20.23 37.41
CA VAL A 289 24.80 19.53 37.52
C VAL A 289 24.78 18.48 38.62
N ASN A 290 24.33 18.83 39.83
CA ASN A 290 24.43 17.98 41.02
C ASN A 290 23.06 17.52 41.57
N GLY A 291 21.97 18.14 41.12
CA GLY A 291 20.61 17.78 41.53
C GLY A 291 20.41 17.84 43.05
N ARG A 292 19.50 17.01 43.55
CA ARG A 292 19.21 16.92 45.00
C ARG A 292 20.41 16.41 45.82
N ALA A 293 21.27 15.60 45.22
CA ALA A 293 22.45 15.05 45.88
C ALA A 293 23.53 16.11 46.19
N GLY A 294 23.52 17.25 45.48
CA GLY A 294 24.48 18.36 45.70
C GLY A 294 24.31 19.12 47.02
N GLY A 295 23.27 18.82 47.82
CA GLY A 295 23.06 19.39 49.16
C GLY A 295 22.59 20.86 49.17
N LYS A 296 22.50 21.51 48.01
CA LYS A 296 22.09 22.92 47.86
C LYS A 296 20.69 23.11 47.26
N CYS A 297 20.03 22.02 46.85
CA CYS A 297 18.72 22.04 46.20
C CYS A 297 17.54 21.76 47.15
N ASN A 298 17.73 21.89 48.47
CA ASN A 298 16.72 21.53 49.47
C ASN A 298 15.43 22.39 49.42
N ARG A 299 15.47 23.54 48.73
CA ARG A 299 14.32 24.44 48.55
C ARG A 299 13.48 24.13 47.30
N TRP A 300 13.93 23.20 46.45
CA TRP A 300 13.25 22.85 45.21
C TRP A 300 12.01 22.02 45.50
N THR A 301 10.88 22.44 44.92
CA THR A 301 9.57 21.82 45.14
C THR A 301 9.13 20.93 43.98
N SER A 302 9.79 21.02 42.82
CA SER A 302 9.63 20.09 41.69
C SER A 302 9.88 18.63 42.11
N LYS A 303 9.18 17.69 41.46
CA LYS A 303 9.36 16.25 41.70
C LYS A 303 10.67 15.68 41.15
N GLY A 304 11.32 16.38 40.21
CA GLY A 304 12.53 15.90 39.56
C GLY A 304 13.72 15.73 40.51
N MET A 305 14.78 15.09 40.01
CA MET A 305 16.01 14.83 40.78
C MET A 305 17.21 15.72 40.37
N GLY A 306 17.17 16.34 39.19
CA GLY A 306 18.29 17.09 38.61
C GLY A 306 19.45 16.18 38.17
N ALA A 307 20.68 16.71 38.18
CA ALA A 307 21.92 15.98 37.87
C ALA A 307 22.00 15.38 36.44
N TYR A 308 21.67 16.18 35.44
CA TYR A 308 21.58 15.78 34.02
C TYR A 308 22.93 15.46 33.36
N LEU A 309 24.05 15.76 34.02
CA LEU A 309 25.41 15.39 33.59
C LEU A 309 25.99 14.19 34.35
N ALA A 310 25.22 13.57 35.25
CA ALA A 310 25.70 12.46 36.07
C ALA A 310 26.21 11.27 35.23
N GLY A 311 27.32 10.67 35.67
CA GLY A 311 27.98 9.57 34.96
C GLY A 311 28.77 9.99 33.71
N GLY A 312 28.70 11.27 33.31
CA GLY A 312 29.42 11.82 32.15
C GLY A 312 28.87 11.34 30.80
N ARG A 313 29.51 11.79 29.72
CA ARG A 313 29.05 11.55 28.34
C ARG A 313 28.85 10.07 28.01
N ALA A 314 29.73 9.19 28.50
CA ALA A 314 29.64 7.74 28.26
C ALA A 314 28.38 7.11 28.88
N ALA A 315 27.89 7.64 30.01
CA ALA A 315 26.64 7.23 30.63
C ALA A 315 25.41 7.97 30.06
N GLY A 316 25.59 8.80 29.02
CA GLY A 316 24.52 9.60 28.42
C GLY A 316 24.29 10.96 29.09
N GLY A 317 25.15 11.37 30.04
CA GLY A 317 25.10 12.68 30.68
C GLY A 317 25.24 13.81 29.68
N GLN A 318 24.17 14.60 29.52
CA GLN A 318 24.07 15.68 28.55
C GLN A 318 22.88 16.58 28.88
N ILE A 319 23.06 17.88 28.64
CA ILE A 319 22.00 18.89 28.69
C ILE A 319 21.77 19.43 27.28
N VAL A 320 20.52 19.49 26.86
CA VAL A 320 20.09 20.12 25.61
C VAL A 320 19.51 21.50 25.92
N ASP A 321 19.92 22.51 25.17
CA ASP A 321 19.52 23.90 25.30
C ASP A 321 18.94 24.42 23.99
N GLN A 322 17.63 24.63 23.96
CA GLN A 322 16.86 25.04 22.78
C GLN A 322 16.17 26.39 23.05
N ARG A 323 15.97 27.24 22.03
CA ARG A 323 15.13 28.44 22.25
C ARG A 323 13.69 28.04 22.55
N PHE A 324 13.02 28.83 23.37
CA PHE A 324 11.58 28.67 23.59
C PHE A 324 10.81 29.14 22.37
N CYS A 325 9.91 28.29 21.86
CA CYS A 325 9.00 28.61 20.76
C CYS A 325 7.63 29.05 21.34
N PRO A 326 7.29 30.36 21.37
CA PRO A 326 6.12 30.84 22.09
C PRO A 326 4.79 30.35 21.53
N ARG A 327 4.77 29.99 20.24
CA ARG A 327 3.60 29.45 19.54
C ARG A 327 3.22 28.03 19.99
N ILE A 328 3.93 27.41 20.93
CA ILE A 328 3.48 26.16 21.59
C ILE A 328 2.07 26.28 22.20
N VAL A 329 1.64 27.50 22.57
CA VAL A 329 0.26 27.78 23.01
C VAL A 329 -0.80 27.53 21.93
N GLU A 330 -0.42 27.53 20.66
CA GLU A 330 -1.27 27.10 19.54
C GLU A 330 -1.44 25.58 19.51
N GLY A 331 -0.56 24.84 20.17
CA GLY A 331 -0.50 23.38 20.25
C GLY A 331 0.56 22.77 19.34
N GLU A 332 1.13 21.65 19.79
CA GLU A 332 2.06 20.84 18.99
C GLU A 332 1.31 19.85 18.11
N VAL A 333 1.94 19.44 17.01
CA VAL A 333 1.41 18.40 16.11
C VAL A 333 2.27 17.16 16.27
N ARG A 334 1.70 16.08 16.81
CA ARG A 334 2.31 14.76 16.81
C ARG A 334 1.97 14.04 15.52
N VAL A 335 3.00 13.62 14.79
CA VAL A 335 2.90 12.82 13.58
C VAL A 335 3.17 11.37 13.96
N LEU A 336 2.12 10.55 14.05
CA LEU A 336 2.25 9.11 14.27
C LEU A 336 2.65 8.43 12.96
N THR A 337 3.75 7.68 12.99
CA THR A 337 4.40 7.16 11.79
C THR A 337 4.73 5.68 11.96
N SER A 338 4.63 4.93 10.86
CA SER A 338 5.12 3.55 10.77
C SER A 338 6.09 3.41 9.60
N GLY A 339 7.35 3.04 9.90
CA GLY A 339 8.41 3.16 8.92
C GLY A 339 8.47 4.59 8.40
N SER A 340 8.26 4.77 7.09
CA SER A 340 8.16 6.07 6.42
C SER A 340 6.72 6.51 6.09
N THR A 341 5.71 5.85 6.64
CA THR A 341 4.29 6.11 6.35
C THR A 341 3.63 6.87 7.49
N CYS A 342 3.06 8.04 7.19
CA CYS A 342 2.21 8.78 8.12
C CYS A 342 0.92 7.98 8.39
N LEU A 343 0.64 7.69 9.66
CA LEU A 343 -0.59 7.00 10.08
C LEU A 343 -1.67 7.98 10.53
N GLN A 344 -1.29 8.98 11.32
CA GLN A 344 -2.24 9.89 11.96
C GLN A 344 -1.54 11.19 12.36
N LEU A 345 -2.29 12.29 12.35
CA LEU A 345 -1.84 13.59 12.84
C LEU A 345 -2.66 13.93 14.09
N ILE A 346 -1.99 14.30 15.17
CA ILE A 346 -2.62 14.60 16.46
C ILE A 346 -2.21 16.00 16.89
N HIS A 347 -3.15 16.94 16.87
CA HIS A 347 -2.92 18.28 17.41
C HIS A 347 -3.17 18.27 18.92
N LYS A 348 -2.14 18.55 19.71
CA LYS A 348 -2.21 18.58 21.16
C LYS A 348 -2.09 20.02 21.64
N LYS A 349 -3.20 20.58 22.11
CA LYS A 349 -3.27 21.96 22.55
C LYS A 349 -3.18 22.03 24.08
N PRO A 350 -2.21 22.78 24.65
CA PRO A 350 -2.14 23.01 26.09
C PRO A 350 -3.43 23.59 26.67
N ALA A 351 -3.67 23.34 27.97
CA ALA A 351 -4.73 24.01 28.71
C ALA A 351 -4.54 25.54 28.68
N ALA A 352 -5.64 26.30 28.79
CA ALA A 352 -5.56 27.76 28.80
C ALA A 352 -4.62 28.26 29.92
N GLY A 353 -3.62 29.07 29.55
CA GLY A 353 -2.60 29.56 30.48
C GLY A 353 -1.45 28.60 30.76
N GLY A 354 -1.55 27.34 30.33
CA GLY A 354 -0.46 26.35 30.35
C GLY A 354 0.32 26.31 29.03
N ILE A 355 1.45 25.61 29.04
CA ILE A 355 2.25 25.37 27.82
C ILE A 355 2.63 23.89 27.63
N SER A 356 2.33 23.02 28.60
CA SER A 356 2.49 21.58 28.42
C SER A 356 1.35 21.01 27.57
N ALA A 357 1.71 20.20 26.57
CA ALA A 357 0.80 19.49 25.70
C ALA A 357 0.66 18.00 26.09
N VAL A 358 1.06 17.65 27.32
CA VAL A 358 1.00 16.28 27.85
C VAL A 358 -0.42 15.98 28.36
N LEU A 359 -0.97 14.81 28.01
CA LEU A 359 -2.36 14.38 28.29
C LEU A 359 -2.82 14.62 29.75
N GLY A 360 -1.93 14.47 30.73
CA GLY A 360 -2.23 14.66 32.16
C GLY A 360 -2.30 16.12 32.63
N THR A 361 -2.03 17.09 31.75
CA THR A 361 -1.95 18.52 32.11
C THR A 361 -3.18 19.34 31.73
N GLY A 362 -4.26 18.67 31.29
CA GLY A 362 -5.49 19.31 30.82
C GLY A 362 -5.48 19.74 29.36
N SER A 363 -4.50 19.26 28.58
CA SER A 363 -4.41 19.49 27.14
C SER A 363 -5.56 18.81 26.37
N THR A 364 -6.04 19.44 25.29
CA THR A 364 -7.04 18.85 24.39
C THR A 364 -6.39 18.28 23.14
N TYR A 365 -6.82 17.09 22.73
CA TYR A 365 -6.26 16.38 21.57
C TYR A 365 -7.29 16.37 20.44
N THR A 366 -6.85 16.67 19.22
CA THR A 366 -7.66 16.57 18.01
C THR A 366 -6.95 15.66 17.01
N PHE A 367 -7.66 14.63 16.57
CA PHE A 367 -7.14 13.60 15.67
C PHE A 367 -7.53 13.93 14.23
N TYR A 368 -6.58 13.73 13.32
CA TYR A 368 -6.77 13.92 11.89
C TYR A 368 -6.22 12.71 11.15
N GLY A 369 -6.86 12.38 10.02
CA GLY A 369 -6.34 11.39 9.08
C GLY A 369 -4.99 11.82 8.50
N PRO A 370 -4.24 10.88 7.90
CA PRO A 370 -2.92 11.17 7.38
C PRO A 370 -2.93 12.21 6.26
N ASP A 371 -4.00 12.35 5.48
CA ASP A 371 -4.06 13.24 4.31
C ASP A 371 -4.82 14.56 4.56
N GLU A 372 -4.92 14.97 5.82
CA GLU A 372 -5.53 16.23 6.23
C GLU A 372 -4.90 17.45 5.51
N PRO A 373 -5.66 18.17 4.66
CA PRO A 373 -5.14 19.29 3.87
C PRO A 373 -4.49 20.39 4.70
N LYS A 374 -4.96 20.62 5.94
CA LYS A 374 -4.39 21.60 6.88
C LYS A 374 -2.88 21.41 7.10
N TYR A 375 -2.38 20.17 7.03
CA TYR A 375 -0.99 19.83 7.32
C TYR A 375 -0.20 19.36 6.09
N ALA A 376 -0.71 19.61 4.87
CA ALA A 376 -0.07 19.16 3.64
C ALA A 376 1.39 19.63 3.51
N GLU A 377 1.67 20.91 3.80
CA GLU A 377 3.04 21.45 3.72
C GLU A 377 3.97 20.91 4.82
N LEU A 378 3.45 20.72 6.04
CA LEU A 378 4.20 20.08 7.12
C LEU A 378 4.60 18.65 6.71
N LYS A 379 3.65 17.88 6.16
CA LYS A 379 3.92 16.52 5.67
C LYS A 379 4.92 16.52 4.54
N ARG A 380 4.76 17.39 3.54
CA ARG A 380 5.68 17.49 2.39
C ARG A 380 7.12 17.74 2.85
N LYS A 381 7.34 18.74 3.71
CA LYS A 381 8.67 19.02 4.28
C LYS A 381 9.22 17.85 5.09
N LEU A 382 8.39 17.29 5.99
CA LEU A 382 8.83 16.21 6.87
C LEU A 382 9.17 14.94 6.08
N PHE A 383 8.28 14.46 5.21
CA PHE A 383 8.41 13.16 4.54
C PHE A 383 9.24 13.20 3.26
N ASP A 384 9.12 14.27 2.46
CA ASP A 384 9.80 14.33 1.15
C ASP A 384 11.20 14.94 1.27
N GLU A 385 11.41 15.90 2.18
CA GLU A 385 12.69 16.60 2.30
C GLU A 385 13.55 16.12 3.47
N ASP A 386 12.98 15.94 4.67
CA ASP A 386 13.77 15.69 5.88
C ASP A 386 13.89 14.22 6.26
N LEU A 387 12.83 13.42 6.10
CA LEU A 387 12.81 12.02 6.53
C LEU A 387 13.98 11.20 5.93
N PRO A 388 14.36 11.35 4.65
CA PRO A 388 15.54 10.67 4.10
C PRO A 388 16.87 11.08 4.76
N LYS A 389 16.91 12.25 5.42
CA LYS A 389 18.10 12.84 6.05
C LYS A 389 18.15 12.61 7.57
N ILE A 390 17.03 12.28 8.23
CA ILE A 390 16.97 12.10 9.69
C ILE A 390 17.91 10.96 10.12
N MET A 391 17.75 9.75 9.59
CA MET A 391 18.57 8.60 10.04
C MET A 391 20.09 8.83 9.79
N PRO A 392 20.52 9.34 8.61
CA PRO A 392 21.91 9.76 8.40
C PRO A 392 22.39 10.83 9.40
N ALA A 393 21.61 11.89 9.64
CA ALA A 393 21.98 12.94 10.59
C ALA A 393 22.16 12.42 12.02
N LEU A 394 21.42 11.37 12.38
CA LEU A 394 21.52 10.72 13.69
C LEU A 394 22.72 9.76 13.82
N GLY A 395 23.39 9.41 12.72
CA GLY A 395 24.42 8.37 12.67
C GLY A 395 23.84 6.96 12.60
N LEU A 396 22.60 6.82 12.14
CA LEU A 396 21.84 5.58 12.04
C LEU A 396 21.62 5.15 10.57
N GLU A 397 22.58 5.46 9.69
CA GLU A 397 22.49 5.08 8.28
C GLU A 397 22.44 3.54 8.15
N GLY A 398 21.43 3.03 7.42
CA GLY A 398 21.20 1.60 7.25
C GLY A 398 20.32 0.93 8.31
N GLU A 399 20.05 1.61 9.44
CA GLU A 399 19.04 1.16 10.40
C GLU A 399 17.63 1.43 9.84
N PRO A 400 16.68 0.50 10.01
CA PRO A 400 15.31 0.75 9.58
C PRO A 400 14.61 1.73 10.53
N LEU A 401 13.71 2.55 9.99
CA LEU A 401 12.79 3.33 10.81
C LEU A 401 11.90 2.40 11.66
N PRO A 402 11.51 2.80 12.88
CA PRO A 402 10.63 1.99 13.73
C PRO A 402 9.26 1.71 13.08
N ILE A 403 8.62 0.59 13.43
CA ILE A 403 7.25 0.30 13.00
C ILE A 403 6.22 1.20 13.69
N LEU A 404 6.53 1.76 14.85
CA LEU A 404 5.67 2.74 15.47
C LEU A 404 6.52 3.77 16.19
N TRP A 405 6.45 5.01 15.72
CA TRP A 405 7.19 6.14 16.28
C TRP A 405 6.45 7.45 16.03
N THR A 406 6.81 8.49 16.78
CA THR A 406 6.25 9.83 16.56
C THR A 406 7.32 10.89 16.39
N THR A 407 6.96 11.91 15.62
CA THR A 407 7.64 13.21 15.60
C THR A 407 6.69 14.23 16.20
N ASP A 408 7.09 14.89 17.28
CA ASP A 408 6.27 15.90 17.95
C ASP A 408 6.78 17.29 17.54
N LEU A 409 5.97 18.04 16.78
CA LEU A 409 6.37 19.27 16.08
C LEU A 409 5.73 20.50 16.72
N ILE A 410 6.56 21.47 17.08
CA ILE A 410 6.16 22.73 17.69
C ILE A 410 6.13 23.81 16.60
N PRO A 411 5.01 24.52 16.40
CA PRO A 411 4.98 25.66 15.48
C PRO A 411 5.87 26.79 16.02
N TYR A 412 6.56 27.49 15.13
CA TYR A 412 7.33 28.68 15.47
C TYR A 412 7.41 29.67 14.30
N THR A 413 7.82 30.91 14.59
CA THR A 413 8.12 31.91 13.58
C THR A 413 9.63 31.95 13.40
N ALA A 414 10.10 31.65 12.19
CA ALA A 414 11.52 31.68 11.87
C ALA A 414 12.04 33.13 11.83
N ASP A 415 13.37 33.28 11.82
CA ASP A 415 14.03 34.59 11.84
C ASP A 415 13.71 35.43 10.59
N ASP A 416 13.28 34.80 9.48
CA ASP A 416 12.79 35.46 8.26
C ASP A 416 11.29 35.84 8.31
N GLY A 417 10.61 35.55 9.42
CA GLY A 417 9.19 35.79 9.61
C GLY A 417 8.26 34.68 9.10
N SER A 418 8.80 33.61 8.51
CA SER A 418 7.99 32.49 8.00
C SER A 418 7.45 31.59 9.13
N ASN A 419 6.27 31.02 8.93
CA ASN A 419 5.71 30.02 9.84
C ASN A 419 6.34 28.66 9.55
N GLN A 420 6.97 28.05 10.55
CA GLN A 420 7.67 26.78 10.45
C GLN A 420 7.28 25.85 11.61
N TYR A 421 7.78 24.61 11.56
CA TYR A 421 7.68 23.64 12.63
C TYR A 421 9.07 23.11 12.99
N THR A 422 9.34 22.92 14.28
CA THR A 422 10.56 22.27 14.77
C THR A 422 10.20 21.04 15.57
N VAL A 423 11.01 19.98 15.48
CA VAL A 423 10.88 18.80 16.34
C VAL A 423 11.20 19.19 17.78
N GLY A 424 10.26 18.89 18.68
CA GLY A 424 10.44 18.97 20.13
C GLY A 424 11.01 17.68 20.72
N GLU A 425 10.62 16.53 20.16
CA GLU A 425 11.13 15.19 20.46
C GLU A 425 10.75 14.17 19.38
N PHE A 426 11.53 13.09 19.31
CA PHE A 426 11.11 11.84 18.67
C PHE A 426 10.79 10.80 19.75
N ASN A 427 9.72 10.04 19.55
CA ASN A 427 9.41 8.88 20.37
C ASN A 427 9.53 7.63 19.50
N CYS A 428 10.43 6.71 19.81
CA CYS A 428 10.71 5.54 18.96
C CYS A 428 10.81 4.21 19.71
N SER A 429 10.57 4.21 21.03
CA SER A 429 10.44 3.01 21.86
C SER A 429 9.02 2.94 22.42
N CYS A 430 8.33 1.81 22.22
CA CYS A 430 7.00 1.53 22.76
C CYS A 430 5.96 2.65 22.64
N VAL A 431 5.96 3.41 21.54
CA VAL A 431 4.97 4.46 21.33
C VAL A 431 3.57 3.87 21.37
N GLY A 432 2.67 4.51 22.12
CA GLY A 432 1.28 4.11 22.24
C GLY A 432 0.40 4.66 21.11
N ILE A 433 -0.51 3.84 20.58
CA ILE A 433 -1.64 4.36 19.79
C ILE A 433 -2.65 4.96 20.77
N SER A 434 -2.83 6.29 20.72
CA SER A 434 -3.52 7.04 21.79
C SER A 434 -4.94 6.57 22.08
N LYS A 435 -5.71 6.16 21.07
CA LYS A 435 -7.09 5.69 21.28
C LYS A 435 -7.15 4.34 22.02
N PHE A 436 -6.15 3.46 21.88
CA PHE A 436 -6.07 2.22 22.67
C PHE A 436 -5.72 2.46 24.15
N GLN A 437 -5.14 3.61 24.50
CA GLN A 437 -4.78 3.93 25.89
C GLN A 437 -5.99 3.99 26.84
N ALA A 438 -7.21 4.16 26.31
CA ALA A 438 -8.44 4.08 27.11
C ALA A 438 -8.61 2.73 27.83
N CYS A 439 -7.97 1.66 27.33
CA CYS A 439 -8.02 0.33 27.91
C CYS A 439 -6.76 -0.05 28.70
N ALA A 440 -5.85 0.90 28.97
CA ALA A 440 -4.58 0.64 29.64
C ALA A 440 -4.74 0.56 31.17
N TYR A 441 -5.63 -0.33 31.62
CA TYR A 441 -5.91 -0.57 33.04
C TYR A 441 -5.85 -2.07 33.37
N PRO A 442 -5.47 -2.46 34.60
CA PRO A 442 -5.33 -3.86 34.98
C PRO A 442 -6.60 -4.71 34.87
N ASP A 443 -7.76 -4.07 34.85
CA ASP A 443 -9.09 -4.68 34.77
C ASP A 443 -9.76 -4.54 33.39
N MET A 444 -9.14 -3.80 32.46
CA MET A 444 -9.69 -3.50 31.13
C MET A 444 -9.00 -4.30 30.02
N GLY A 445 -9.72 -4.53 28.92
CA GLY A 445 -9.27 -5.21 27.71
C GLY A 445 -9.72 -4.50 26.42
N LEU A 446 -9.40 -5.10 25.27
CA LEU A 446 -9.74 -4.54 23.96
C LEU A 446 -11.25 -4.41 23.74
N GLU A 447 -12.03 -5.30 24.34
CA GLU A 447 -13.50 -5.31 24.31
C GLU A 447 -14.15 -4.10 24.98
N ASP A 448 -13.39 -3.36 25.80
CA ASP A 448 -13.86 -2.16 26.47
C ASP A 448 -13.77 -0.91 25.57
N LEU A 449 -13.00 -0.97 24.48
CA LEU A 449 -12.97 0.07 23.44
C LEU A 449 -14.09 -0.19 22.44
N LYS A 450 -14.90 0.83 22.12
CA LYS A 450 -16.10 0.67 21.27
C LYS A 450 -16.29 1.84 20.30
N GLY A 451 -17.08 1.61 19.26
CA GLY A 451 -17.48 2.64 18.29
C GLY A 451 -16.32 3.15 17.44
N GLU A 452 -16.39 4.41 17.04
CA GLU A 452 -15.43 5.08 16.15
C GLU A 452 -13.99 5.02 16.66
N ASP A 453 -13.79 5.04 17.99
CA ASP A 453 -12.45 4.96 18.56
C ASP A 453 -11.79 3.60 18.32
N LEU A 454 -12.55 2.51 18.41
CA LEU A 454 -12.04 1.17 18.10
C LEU A 454 -11.71 1.04 16.61
N GLU A 455 -12.58 1.54 15.73
CA GLU A 455 -12.40 1.47 14.29
C GLU A 455 -11.15 2.23 13.85
N GLU A 456 -11.00 3.49 14.26
CA GLU A 456 -9.83 4.30 13.93
C GLU A 456 -8.54 3.71 14.50
N ALA A 457 -8.55 3.28 15.76
CA ALA A 457 -7.37 2.69 16.39
C ALA A 457 -6.95 1.38 15.69
N THR A 458 -7.93 0.57 15.28
CA THR A 458 -7.70 -0.67 14.54
C THR A 458 -7.09 -0.40 13.17
N ILE A 459 -7.55 0.63 12.44
CA ILE A 459 -6.96 1.02 11.14
C ILE A 459 -5.50 1.41 11.31
N VAL A 460 -5.18 2.20 12.34
CA VAL A 460 -3.80 2.62 12.64
C VAL A 460 -2.92 1.40 12.97
N ALA A 461 -3.39 0.48 13.83
CA ALA A 461 -2.65 -0.72 14.19
C ALA A 461 -2.47 -1.69 13.01
N ASP A 462 -3.51 -1.87 12.20
CA ASP A 462 -3.46 -2.69 11.00
C ASP A 462 -2.40 -2.17 10.02
N THR A 463 -2.37 -0.85 9.83
CA THR A 463 -1.40 -0.18 8.97
C THR A 463 0.02 -0.33 9.51
N ALA A 464 0.22 -0.24 10.83
CA ALA A 464 1.52 -0.48 11.45
C ALA A 464 1.99 -1.94 11.26
N GLY A 465 1.12 -2.92 11.47
CA GLY A 465 1.44 -4.33 11.22
C GLY A 465 1.77 -4.60 9.74
N ALA A 466 0.99 -4.05 8.81
CA ALA A 466 1.26 -4.17 7.39
C ALA A 466 2.59 -3.50 6.97
N ALA A 467 2.95 -2.38 7.60
CA ALA A 467 4.22 -1.69 7.38
C ALA A 467 5.42 -2.52 7.86
N ALA A 468 5.28 -3.36 8.90
CA ALA A 468 6.34 -4.29 9.31
C ALA A 468 6.65 -5.32 8.23
N VAL A 469 5.60 -5.89 7.63
CA VAL A 469 5.74 -6.83 6.51
C VAL A 469 6.32 -6.12 5.29
N HIS A 470 5.86 -4.91 4.99
CA HIS A 470 6.40 -4.11 3.90
C HIS A 470 7.89 -3.80 4.10
N ALA A 471 8.31 -3.37 5.28
CA ALA A 471 9.70 -3.11 5.62
C ALA A 471 10.58 -4.37 5.47
N LEU A 472 10.05 -5.53 5.88
CA LEU A 472 10.70 -6.82 5.68
C LEU A 472 10.91 -7.13 4.18
N ILE A 473 9.87 -6.96 3.37
CA ILE A 473 9.95 -7.16 1.91
C ILE A 473 10.97 -6.20 1.30
N MET A 474 10.95 -4.91 1.66
CA MET A 474 11.88 -3.92 1.14
C MET A 474 13.33 -4.20 1.51
N GLN A 475 13.58 -4.76 2.71
CA GLN A 475 14.91 -5.24 3.07
C GLN A 475 15.37 -6.40 2.16
N ARG A 476 14.47 -7.33 1.83
CA ARG A 476 14.76 -8.44 0.90
C ARG A 476 15.01 -7.93 -0.52
N VAL A 477 14.22 -6.97 -0.99
CA VAL A 477 14.40 -6.27 -2.27
C VAL A 477 15.79 -5.65 -2.36
N ALA A 478 16.20 -4.90 -1.33
CA ALA A 478 17.53 -4.28 -1.28
C ALA A 478 18.64 -5.35 -1.31
N LYS A 479 18.49 -6.45 -0.57
CA LYS A 479 19.46 -7.59 -0.59
C LYS A 479 19.58 -8.26 -1.95
N LEU A 480 18.52 -8.27 -2.76
CA LEU A 480 18.53 -8.78 -4.13
C LEU A 480 19.10 -7.79 -5.16
N GLY A 481 19.54 -6.61 -4.70
CA GLY A 481 20.17 -5.60 -5.54
C GLY A 481 19.20 -4.93 -6.51
N TYR A 482 17.90 -4.88 -6.18
CA TYR A 482 17.01 -3.92 -6.84
C TYR A 482 17.44 -2.51 -6.47
N ARG A 483 17.49 -1.61 -7.44
CA ARG A 483 17.75 -0.19 -7.17
C ARG A 483 16.53 0.39 -6.44
N THR A 484 16.77 1.19 -5.40
CA THR A 484 15.75 1.86 -4.57
C THR A 484 16.15 3.34 -4.41
N PRO A 485 15.24 4.25 -4.03
CA PRO A 485 13.83 4.04 -3.70
C PRO A 485 12.92 3.94 -4.93
N PHE A 486 11.82 3.20 -4.78
CA PHE A 486 10.66 3.24 -5.67
C PHE A 486 9.38 3.19 -4.82
N LYS A 487 8.30 3.76 -5.32
CA LYS A 487 7.00 3.66 -4.65
C LYS A 487 6.39 2.29 -4.89
N CYS A 488 5.81 1.74 -3.85
CA CYS A 488 4.96 0.56 -3.89
C CYS A 488 3.81 0.75 -2.88
N GLY A 489 2.70 0.04 -3.09
CA GLY A 489 1.64 -0.06 -2.09
C GLY A 489 1.95 -1.19 -1.08
N PRO A 490 1.06 -1.41 -0.11
CA PRO A 490 1.14 -2.59 0.75
C PRO A 490 1.08 -3.88 -0.10
N MET A 491 2.17 -4.64 -0.12
CA MET A 491 2.30 -5.90 -0.89
C MET A 491 1.64 -7.08 -0.16
N VAL A 492 0.39 -6.89 0.25
CA VAL A 492 -0.42 -7.87 0.98
C VAL A 492 -0.58 -9.13 0.12
N GLY A 493 -0.19 -10.27 0.65
CA GLY A 493 -0.22 -11.54 -0.06
C GLY A 493 0.84 -11.72 -1.15
N LEU A 494 1.98 -11.01 -1.10
CA LEU A 494 3.17 -11.28 -1.95
C LEU A 494 4.06 -12.36 -1.32
N LEU A 495 4.57 -13.31 -2.12
CA LEU A 495 5.35 -14.48 -1.68
C LEU A 495 6.74 -14.02 -1.23
N PRO A 496 7.40 -14.77 -0.32
CA PRO A 496 8.78 -14.49 0.01
C PRO A 496 9.63 -14.52 -1.25
N LEU A 497 10.41 -13.46 -1.46
CA LEU A 497 11.31 -13.41 -2.61
C LEU A 497 12.38 -14.51 -2.47
N PRO A 498 12.66 -15.29 -3.53
CA PRO A 498 13.71 -16.29 -3.49
C PRO A 498 15.06 -15.66 -3.13
N GLN A 499 15.88 -16.37 -2.36
CA GLN A 499 17.19 -15.83 -1.93
C GLN A 499 18.18 -15.67 -3.09
N ARG A 500 18.03 -16.49 -4.15
CA ARG A 500 18.92 -16.55 -5.32
C ARG A 500 18.09 -16.71 -6.60
N PRO A 501 17.33 -15.69 -6.99
CA PRO A 501 16.53 -15.77 -8.20
C PRO A 501 17.43 -15.80 -9.44
N LYS A 502 17.04 -16.54 -10.48
CA LYS A 502 17.73 -16.51 -11.79
C LYS A 502 17.44 -15.19 -12.51
N TYR A 503 16.20 -14.71 -12.42
CA TYR A 503 15.72 -13.47 -13.01
C TYR A 503 15.00 -12.59 -11.99
N LYS A 504 15.16 -11.27 -12.14
CA LYS A 504 14.50 -10.23 -11.35
C LYS A 504 13.53 -9.47 -12.23
N LEU A 505 12.25 -9.55 -11.96
CA LEU A 505 11.21 -8.83 -12.70
C LEU A 505 10.62 -7.73 -11.83
N VAL A 506 9.94 -6.79 -12.51
CA VAL A 506 9.01 -5.86 -11.88
C VAL A 506 7.65 -5.97 -12.56
N LEU A 507 6.60 -5.80 -11.78
CA LEU A 507 5.25 -5.55 -12.26
C LEU A 507 4.93 -4.08 -11.99
N VAL A 508 4.60 -3.32 -13.04
CA VAL A 508 4.44 -1.87 -13.00
C VAL A 508 2.96 -1.51 -13.00
N GLU A 509 2.54 -0.70 -12.03
CA GLU A 509 1.20 -0.14 -11.93
C GLU A 509 1.24 1.40 -11.87
N TYR A 510 0.09 2.04 -12.04
CA TYR A 510 -0.09 3.47 -11.85
C TYR A 510 -1.39 3.74 -11.13
N ASN A 511 -1.36 4.55 -10.06
CA ASN A 511 -2.55 5.04 -9.37
C ASN A 511 -2.95 6.39 -9.93
N ILE A 512 -4.13 6.46 -10.54
CA ILE A 512 -4.70 7.70 -11.04
C ILE A 512 -4.89 8.65 -9.84
N PRO A 513 -4.22 9.82 -9.82
CA PRO A 513 -4.35 10.78 -8.72
C PRO A 513 -5.80 11.24 -8.57
N ASN A 514 -6.27 11.35 -7.32
CA ASN A 514 -7.62 11.85 -6.99
C ASN A 514 -8.78 11.13 -7.70
N HIS A 515 -8.57 9.87 -8.13
CA HIS A 515 -9.61 9.07 -8.76
C HIS A 515 -10.80 8.87 -7.80
N GLU A 516 -12.03 8.89 -8.32
CA GLU A 516 -13.26 8.83 -7.53
C GLU A 516 -13.40 7.57 -6.65
N SER A 517 -12.75 6.47 -7.04
CA SER A 517 -12.68 5.25 -6.22
C SER A 517 -11.87 5.39 -4.93
N GLY A 518 -11.09 6.46 -4.76
CA GLY A 518 -10.21 6.68 -3.60
C GLY A 518 -8.95 5.80 -3.58
N VAL A 519 -8.87 4.76 -4.41
CA VAL A 519 -7.74 3.80 -4.47
C VAL A 519 -6.93 3.87 -5.77
N GLY A 520 -7.25 4.84 -6.63
CA GLY A 520 -6.52 5.15 -7.87
C GLY A 520 -6.96 4.34 -9.11
N GLY A 521 -8.18 3.82 -9.11
CA GLY A 521 -8.80 3.07 -10.22
C GLY A 521 -9.94 2.16 -9.74
N PHE A 522 -10.90 1.81 -10.62
CA PHE A 522 -11.98 0.85 -10.33
C PHE A 522 -11.55 -0.62 -10.41
N ASP A 523 -10.35 -0.87 -10.92
CA ASP A 523 -9.73 -2.17 -11.07
C ASP A 523 -8.90 -2.58 -9.84
N LYS A 524 -8.99 -1.81 -8.74
CA LYS A 524 -8.11 -1.90 -7.57
C LYS A 524 -8.85 -2.19 -6.28
N GLY A 525 -8.16 -2.88 -5.38
CA GLY A 525 -8.59 -3.05 -4.00
C GLY A 525 -8.12 -1.92 -3.08
N LYS A 526 -8.45 -2.06 -1.79
CA LYS A 526 -8.13 -1.13 -0.70
C LYS A 526 -6.64 -0.78 -0.54
N HIS A 527 -5.74 -1.63 -1.05
CA HIS A 527 -4.29 -1.39 -1.02
C HIS A 527 -3.78 -0.61 -2.25
N GLY A 528 -4.69 -0.20 -3.14
CA GLY A 528 -4.37 0.53 -4.37
C GLY A 528 -3.55 -0.30 -5.36
N HIS A 529 -3.67 -1.62 -5.30
CA HIS A 529 -3.13 -2.57 -6.29
C HIS A 529 -4.29 -3.18 -7.07
N ARG A 530 -4.06 -3.57 -8.32
CA ARG A 530 -5.02 -4.45 -8.99
C ARG A 530 -5.06 -5.78 -8.25
N ILE A 531 -6.26 -6.35 -8.08
CA ILE A 531 -6.45 -7.57 -7.27
C ILE A 531 -5.65 -8.75 -7.84
N ASP A 532 -5.40 -8.76 -9.15
CA ASP A 532 -4.67 -9.81 -9.86
C ASP A 532 -3.14 -9.59 -9.98
N SER A 533 -2.63 -8.39 -9.68
CA SER A 533 -1.19 -8.09 -9.82
C SER A 533 -0.31 -8.86 -8.84
N ILE A 534 -0.69 -8.91 -7.56
CA ILE A 534 0.06 -9.68 -6.54
C ILE A 534 0.02 -11.19 -6.86
N PRO A 535 -1.12 -11.80 -7.23
CA PRO A 535 -1.15 -13.17 -7.75
C PRO A 535 -0.22 -13.40 -8.96
N ILE A 536 -0.19 -12.51 -9.95
CA ILE A 536 0.69 -12.65 -11.12
C ILE A 536 2.17 -12.60 -10.71
N ALA A 537 2.54 -11.66 -9.81
CA ALA A 537 3.89 -11.60 -9.26
C ALA A 537 4.25 -12.88 -8.47
N ASN A 538 3.29 -13.46 -7.74
CA ASN A 538 3.47 -14.74 -7.07
C ASN A 538 3.69 -15.89 -8.06
N GLY A 539 3.05 -15.85 -9.24
CA GLY A 539 3.30 -16.79 -10.33
C GLY A 539 4.77 -16.81 -10.75
N VAL A 540 5.37 -15.62 -10.90
CA VAL A 540 6.82 -15.49 -11.14
C VAL A 540 7.60 -16.09 -9.98
N ILE A 541 7.24 -15.77 -8.73
CA ILE A 541 7.96 -16.24 -7.53
C ILE A 541 7.95 -17.76 -7.41
N LYS A 542 6.84 -18.42 -7.73
CA LYS A 542 6.71 -19.88 -7.70
C LYS A 542 7.65 -20.61 -8.66
N THR A 543 8.15 -19.93 -9.70
CA THR A 543 9.17 -20.48 -10.60
C THR A 543 10.60 -20.37 -10.04
N GLY A 544 10.78 -19.82 -8.82
CA GLY A 544 12.09 -19.57 -8.21
C GLY A 544 12.74 -18.24 -8.61
N ASN A 545 11.99 -17.33 -9.25
CA ASN A 545 12.45 -16.01 -9.67
C ASN A 545 11.89 -14.88 -8.78
N ALA A 546 12.42 -13.66 -8.89
CA ALA A 546 11.92 -12.54 -8.10
C ALA A 546 10.98 -11.65 -8.92
N CYS A 547 9.87 -11.21 -8.34
CA CYS A 547 9.01 -10.19 -8.92
C CYS A 547 8.45 -9.30 -7.81
N VAL A 548 8.54 -7.99 -7.99
CA VAL A 548 7.95 -6.99 -7.08
C VAL A 548 7.04 -6.05 -7.83
N VAL A 549 6.00 -5.57 -7.13
CA VAL A 549 5.06 -4.59 -7.69
C VAL A 549 5.56 -3.18 -7.38
N ILE A 550 5.76 -2.37 -8.41
CA ILE A 550 6.20 -0.98 -8.30
C ILE A 550 5.18 -0.04 -8.94
N LYS A 551 5.13 1.19 -8.47
CA LYS A 551 4.23 2.23 -8.99
C LYS A 551 5.02 3.27 -9.77
N TYR A 552 4.56 3.56 -10.99
CA TYR A 552 5.06 4.69 -11.75
C TYR A 552 4.55 6.00 -11.14
N GLU A 553 5.45 6.96 -10.96
CA GLU A 553 5.12 8.33 -10.54
C GLU A 553 5.80 9.30 -11.50
N PRO A 554 5.05 10.13 -12.25
CA PRO A 554 5.64 11.05 -13.21
C PRO A 554 6.73 11.97 -12.64
N ALA A 555 6.53 12.45 -11.40
CA ALA A 555 7.49 13.27 -10.68
C ALA A 555 8.82 12.55 -10.38
N SER A 556 8.81 11.22 -10.29
CA SER A 556 9.97 10.37 -9.95
C SER A 556 10.48 9.55 -11.13
N HIS A 557 10.12 9.90 -12.37
CA HIS A 557 10.41 9.10 -13.55
C HIS A 557 11.90 8.78 -13.73
N ALA A 558 12.84 9.69 -13.41
CA ALA A 558 14.27 9.39 -13.53
C ALA A 558 14.70 8.26 -12.58
N ASN A 559 14.19 8.26 -11.34
CA ASN A 559 14.43 7.16 -10.40
C ASN A 559 13.78 5.88 -10.90
N PHE A 560 12.55 5.97 -11.40
CA PHE A 560 11.83 4.84 -11.97
C PHE A 560 12.59 4.19 -13.15
N ALA A 561 13.08 4.99 -14.10
CA ALA A 561 13.92 4.51 -15.21
C ALA A 561 15.16 3.77 -14.70
N ARG A 562 15.88 4.35 -13.70
CA ARG A 562 17.04 3.68 -13.09
C ARG A 562 16.70 2.33 -12.48
N VAL A 563 15.50 2.15 -11.93
CA VAL A 563 15.04 0.86 -11.40
C VAL A 563 14.88 -0.15 -12.54
N LEU A 564 14.24 0.26 -13.64
CA LEU A 564 13.99 -0.60 -14.79
C LEU A 564 15.25 -1.04 -15.53
N GLU A 565 16.32 -0.25 -15.53
CA GLU A 565 17.61 -0.65 -16.13
C GLU A 565 18.27 -1.88 -15.46
N ALA A 566 17.82 -2.26 -14.25
CA ALA A 566 18.48 -3.27 -13.41
C ALA A 566 17.67 -4.58 -13.25
N VAL A 567 16.66 -4.79 -14.11
CA VAL A 567 15.74 -5.94 -14.08
C VAL A 567 15.82 -6.72 -15.39
N ASP A 568 15.38 -7.98 -15.35
CA ASP A 568 15.37 -8.92 -16.46
C ASP A 568 14.07 -8.90 -17.28
N GLY A 569 13.01 -8.25 -16.80
CA GLY A 569 11.73 -8.17 -17.50
C GLY A 569 10.69 -7.31 -16.78
N ILE A 570 9.75 -6.76 -17.54
CA ILE A 570 8.77 -5.77 -17.07
C ILE A 570 7.36 -6.23 -17.45
N ILE A 571 6.50 -6.40 -16.45
CA ILE A 571 5.06 -6.66 -16.64
C ILE A 571 4.31 -5.34 -16.46
N VAL A 572 3.70 -4.83 -17.52
CA VAL A 572 2.97 -3.56 -17.50
C VAL A 572 1.49 -3.78 -17.17
N ARG A 573 1.03 -3.13 -16.11
CA ARG A 573 -0.36 -3.07 -15.68
C ARG A 573 -0.85 -1.61 -15.61
N ILE A 574 -0.48 -0.82 -16.62
CA ILE A 574 -0.96 0.53 -16.90
C ILE A 574 -1.66 0.51 -18.26
N ASN A 575 -2.93 0.93 -18.30
CA ASN A 575 -3.68 1.05 -19.56
C ASN A 575 -3.30 2.33 -20.30
N PRO A 576 -3.28 2.32 -21.64
CA PRO A 576 -3.17 3.54 -22.43
C PRO A 576 -4.26 4.56 -22.05
N GLY A 577 -3.86 5.81 -21.81
CA GLY A 577 -4.76 6.90 -21.45
C GLY A 577 -5.05 7.03 -19.96
N GLN A 578 -4.47 6.18 -19.10
CA GLN A 578 -4.52 6.39 -17.64
C GLN A 578 -3.56 7.49 -17.18
N LEU A 579 -2.49 7.75 -17.93
CA LEU A 579 -1.58 8.85 -17.71
C LEU A 579 -2.00 10.05 -18.54
N ASP A 580 -1.91 11.25 -17.97
CA ASP A 580 -2.08 12.50 -18.72
C ASP A 580 -0.93 12.69 -19.72
N MET A 581 -1.18 13.45 -20.78
CA MET A 581 -0.10 13.91 -21.67
C MET A 581 0.65 15.08 -21.00
N PRO A 582 2.00 15.14 -21.07
CA PRO A 582 2.91 14.29 -21.85
C PRO A 582 3.45 13.04 -21.12
N ASP A 583 2.98 12.75 -19.90
CA ASP A 583 3.52 11.66 -19.08
C ASP A 583 3.28 10.27 -19.68
N GLN A 584 2.16 10.07 -20.39
CA GLN A 584 1.91 8.84 -21.16
C GLN A 584 3.01 8.61 -22.21
N THR A 585 3.30 9.63 -23.04
CA THR A 585 4.37 9.55 -24.06
C THR A 585 5.71 9.21 -23.43
N ARG A 586 6.04 9.90 -22.34
CA ARG A 586 7.28 9.69 -21.60
C ARG A 586 7.41 8.27 -21.03
N PHE A 587 6.30 7.71 -20.52
CA PHE A 587 6.27 6.32 -20.03
C PHE A 587 6.45 5.32 -21.19
N ASP A 588 5.73 5.53 -22.29
CA ASP A 588 5.79 4.63 -23.46
C ASP A 588 7.18 4.67 -24.11
N GLU A 589 7.82 5.83 -24.19
CA GLU A 589 9.20 5.96 -24.65
C GLU A 589 10.18 5.19 -23.76
N LEU A 590 10.05 5.29 -22.43
CA LEU A 590 10.87 4.51 -21.50
C LEU A 590 10.68 3.00 -21.67
N MET A 591 9.45 2.52 -21.87
CA MET A 591 9.22 1.10 -22.15
C MET A 591 9.92 0.66 -23.45
N ARG A 592 9.85 1.47 -24.51
CA ARG A 592 10.57 1.19 -25.77
C ARG A 592 12.08 1.24 -25.60
N GLU A 593 12.61 2.10 -24.74
CA GLU A 593 14.03 2.14 -24.38
C GLU A 593 14.45 0.86 -23.65
N CYS A 594 13.67 0.37 -22.68
CA CYS A 594 13.92 -0.89 -22.01
C CYS A 594 13.98 -2.06 -23.02
N ILE A 595 13.06 -2.12 -23.99
CA ILE A 595 13.07 -3.12 -25.06
C ILE A 595 14.37 -3.04 -25.88
N LYS A 596 14.80 -1.83 -26.26
CA LYS A 596 16.08 -1.62 -26.98
C LYS A 596 17.30 -2.08 -26.17
N MET A 597 17.22 -2.05 -24.84
CA MET A 597 18.26 -2.57 -23.94
C MET A 597 18.21 -4.10 -23.78
N GLY A 598 17.27 -4.79 -24.43
CA GLY A 598 17.07 -6.23 -24.30
C GLY A 598 16.25 -6.63 -23.08
N ILE A 599 15.53 -5.69 -22.46
CA ILE A 599 14.61 -5.96 -21.35
C ILE A 599 13.20 -6.11 -21.92
N PRO A 600 12.63 -7.33 -21.95
CA PRO A 600 11.31 -7.54 -22.52
C PRO A 600 10.22 -6.86 -21.66
N VAL A 601 9.21 -6.31 -22.35
CA VAL A 601 8.08 -5.58 -21.75
C VAL A 601 6.76 -6.22 -22.20
N TRP A 602 5.91 -6.61 -21.25
CA TRP A 602 4.63 -7.26 -21.54
C TRP A 602 3.42 -6.50 -20.96
N SER A 603 2.50 -6.02 -21.77
CA SER A 603 2.62 -5.78 -23.22
C SER A 603 3.40 -4.49 -23.48
N SER A 604 4.18 -4.44 -24.56
CA SER A 604 4.85 -3.21 -25.00
C SER A 604 3.83 -2.16 -25.45
N PRO A 605 4.20 -0.86 -25.46
CA PRO A 605 3.32 0.19 -25.97
C PRO A 605 2.82 -0.07 -27.39
N ASP A 606 3.66 -0.65 -28.25
CA ASP A 606 3.32 -0.91 -29.65
C ASP A 606 2.32 -2.07 -29.78
N VAL A 607 2.44 -3.12 -28.96
CA VAL A 607 1.42 -4.17 -28.87
C VAL A 607 0.09 -3.61 -28.35
N GLN A 608 0.11 -2.82 -27.28
CA GLN A 608 -1.11 -2.17 -26.74
C GLN A 608 -1.77 -1.26 -27.78
N MET A 609 -0.96 -0.49 -28.51
CA MET A 609 -1.44 0.41 -29.55
C MET A 609 -1.98 -0.34 -30.77
N GLN A 610 -1.36 -1.42 -31.23
CA GLN A 610 -1.74 -2.03 -32.50
C GLN A 610 -2.72 -3.21 -32.32
N MET A 611 -2.45 -4.11 -31.39
CA MET A 611 -3.30 -5.28 -31.13
C MET A 611 -4.59 -4.91 -30.40
N GLY A 612 -4.53 -3.96 -29.46
CA GLY A 612 -5.71 -3.49 -28.72
C GLY A 612 -6.62 -2.52 -29.51
N ALA A 613 -6.14 -2.00 -30.65
CA ALA A 613 -6.93 -1.13 -31.51
C ALA A 613 -7.97 -1.93 -32.33
N LYS A 614 -9.10 -1.31 -32.65
CA LYS A 614 -10.09 -1.96 -33.52
C LYS A 614 -9.61 -2.10 -34.98
N ASP A 615 -8.59 -1.34 -35.40
CA ASP A 615 -7.86 -1.55 -36.65
C ASP A 615 -7.34 -2.98 -36.83
N ALA A 616 -7.01 -3.67 -35.72
CA ALA A 616 -6.57 -5.05 -35.74
C ALA A 616 -7.54 -5.95 -36.49
N LEU A 617 -8.86 -5.70 -36.37
CA LEU A 617 -9.92 -6.48 -37.04
C LEU A 617 -9.85 -6.37 -38.56
N CYS A 618 -9.50 -5.19 -39.08
CA CYS A 618 -9.31 -4.97 -40.51
C CYS A 618 -8.07 -5.70 -41.01
N LYS A 619 -6.98 -5.65 -40.24
CA LYS A 619 -5.71 -6.30 -40.59
C LYS A 619 -5.83 -7.82 -40.62
N ILE A 620 -6.59 -8.42 -39.71
CA ILE A 620 -6.80 -9.88 -39.66
C ILE A 620 -7.99 -10.37 -40.50
N ALA A 621 -8.68 -9.51 -41.24
CA ALA A 621 -9.94 -9.84 -41.94
C ALA A 621 -9.85 -11.05 -42.88
N HIS A 622 -8.64 -11.38 -43.35
CA HIS A 622 -8.35 -12.50 -44.26
C HIS A 622 -7.96 -13.81 -43.55
N LEU A 623 -7.79 -13.81 -42.22
CA LEU A 623 -7.50 -15.00 -41.42
C LEU A 623 -8.79 -15.78 -41.09
N ASN A 624 -8.68 -17.01 -40.58
CA ASN A 624 -9.87 -17.83 -40.26
C ASN A 624 -10.76 -17.19 -39.19
N CYS A 625 -10.16 -16.50 -38.22
CA CYS A 625 -10.82 -15.74 -37.17
C CYS A 625 -11.18 -14.31 -37.60
N GLY A 626 -10.85 -13.90 -38.82
CA GLY A 626 -11.23 -12.61 -39.40
C GLY A 626 -12.66 -12.56 -39.91
N LEU A 627 -13.06 -11.40 -40.42
CA LEU A 627 -14.31 -11.24 -41.18
C LEU A 627 -14.02 -10.43 -42.45
N PRO A 628 -14.14 -11.03 -43.66
CA PRO A 628 -13.61 -10.43 -44.90
C PRO A 628 -14.18 -9.07 -45.31
N ASP A 629 -15.34 -8.67 -44.81
CA ASP A 629 -16.01 -7.39 -45.10
C ASP A 629 -15.93 -6.40 -43.91
N THR A 630 -14.84 -6.49 -43.16
CA THR A 630 -14.44 -5.51 -42.14
C THR A 630 -13.62 -4.41 -42.81
N LEU A 631 -14.12 -3.19 -42.78
CA LEU A 631 -13.53 -2.03 -43.45
C LEU A 631 -13.02 -1.00 -42.44
N ALA A 632 -12.02 -0.22 -42.85
CA ALA A 632 -11.50 0.91 -42.08
C ALA A 632 -11.67 2.20 -42.89
N TYR A 633 -12.07 3.27 -42.23
CA TYR A 633 -12.18 4.61 -42.81
C TYR A 633 -11.34 5.60 -42.01
N TYR A 634 -10.56 6.42 -42.71
CA TYR A 634 -9.62 7.38 -42.11
C TYR A 634 -9.99 8.84 -42.42
N SER A 635 -10.97 9.06 -43.28
CA SER A 635 -11.52 10.38 -43.59
C SER A 635 -13.05 10.35 -43.65
N GLU A 636 -13.66 11.52 -43.46
CA GLU A 636 -15.11 11.69 -43.59
C GLU A 636 -15.61 11.23 -44.96
N ALA A 637 -14.92 11.60 -46.04
CA ALA A 637 -15.31 11.25 -47.40
C ALA A 637 -15.32 9.72 -47.63
N GLU A 638 -14.29 9.01 -47.16
CA GLU A 638 -14.23 7.54 -47.20
C GLU A 638 -15.35 6.91 -46.38
N PHE A 639 -15.57 7.41 -45.15
CA PHE A 639 -16.61 6.89 -44.26
C PHE A 639 -18.00 7.08 -44.86
N VAL A 640 -18.34 8.27 -45.34
CA VAL A 640 -19.66 8.56 -45.94
C VAL A 640 -19.92 7.67 -47.15
N ALA A 641 -18.94 7.55 -48.06
CA ALA A 641 -19.09 6.74 -49.26
C ALA A 641 -19.21 5.24 -48.94
N GLY A 642 -18.34 4.74 -48.05
CA GLY A 642 -18.29 3.34 -47.66
C GLY A 642 -19.51 2.92 -46.82
N PHE A 643 -19.79 3.65 -45.74
CA PHE A 643 -20.87 3.35 -44.81
C PHE A 643 -22.24 3.33 -45.49
N LYS A 644 -22.54 4.33 -46.33
CA LYS A 644 -23.83 4.36 -47.06
C LYS A 644 -24.00 3.14 -47.98
N LYS A 645 -22.91 2.59 -48.51
CA LYS A 645 -22.92 1.42 -49.39
C LYS A 645 -23.04 0.12 -48.59
N THR A 646 -22.32 -0.03 -47.49
CA THR A 646 -22.38 -1.21 -46.63
C THR A 646 -23.73 -1.30 -45.89
N MET A 647 -24.23 -0.17 -45.39
CA MET A 647 -25.50 -0.09 -44.66
C MET A 647 -26.72 -0.37 -45.55
N ALA A 648 -26.64 -0.04 -46.84
CA ALA A 648 -27.70 -0.39 -47.80
C ALA A 648 -27.78 -1.90 -48.07
N TYR A 649 -26.69 -2.65 -47.82
CA TYR A 649 -26.58 -4.06 -48.14
C TYR A 649 -26.95 -5.00 -46.99
N GLN A 650 -26.60 -4.66 -45.74
CA GLN A 650 -26.91 -5.49 -44.58
C GLN A 650 -26.70 -4.72 -43.26
N PRO A 651 -27.23 -5.19 -42.11
CA PRO A 651 -26.95 -4.62 -40.80
C PRO A 651 -25.45 -4.53 -40.50
N ARG A 652 -25.02 -3.41 -39.90
CA ARG A 652 -23.59 -3.10 -39.65
C ARG A 652 -23.28 -2.88 -38.17
N VAL A 653 -22.01 -2.98 -37.83
CA VAL A 653 -21.43 -2.62 -36.54
C VAL A 653 -20.32 -1.62 -36.79
N ILE A 654 -20.53 -0.39 -36.31
CA ILE A 654 -19.56 0.70 -36.40
C ILE A 654 -18.81 0.80 -35.08
N LYS A 655 -17.48 0.81 -35.12
CA LYS A 655 -16.62 0.86 -33.94
C LYS A 655 -15.65 2.03 -34.06
N GLN A 656 -15.52 2.82 -33.00
CA GLN A 656 -14.37 3.71 -32.85
C GLN A 656 -13.08 2.90 -32.65
N ASN A 657 -11.94 3.45 -33.06
CA ASN A 657 -10.67 2.74 -33.00
C ASN A 657 -10.18 2.47 -31.56
N ARG A 658 -10.44 3.42 -30.66
CA ARG A 658 -10.04 3.38 -29.25
C ARG A 658 -11.27 3.50 -28.37
N GLY A 659 -11.44 2.56 -27.46
CA GLY A 659 -12.57 2.51 -26.55
C GLY A 659 -12.61 1.18 -25.81
N SER A 660 -13.30 1.15 -24.69
CA SER A 660 -13.48 -0.06 -23.87
C SER A 660 -14.94 -0.24 -23.47
N SER A 661 -15.30 -1.44 -23.02
CA SER A 661 -16.62 -1.73 -22.45
C SER A 661 -17.82 -1.38 -23.37
N GLY A 662 -17.63 -1.44 -24.70
CA GLY A 662 -18.70 -1.19 -25.66
C GLY A 662 -18.92 0.28 -26.04
N GLU A 663 -18.15 1.22 -25.47
CA GLU A 663 -18.22 2.65 -25.83
C GLU A 663 -17.90 2.87 -27.31
N GLY A 664 -18.77 3.60 -28.02
CA GLY A 664 -18.58 3.92 -29.43
C GLY A 664 -18.66 2.70 -30.35
N ILE A 665 -19.26 1.60 -29.89
CA ILE A 665 -19.64 0.43 -30.68
C ILE A 665 -21.14 0.47 -30.94
N TRP A 666 -21.52 0.70 -32.19
CA TRP A 666 -22.89 0.89 -32.63
C TRP A 666 -23.35 -0.26 -33.50
N ILE A 667 -24.40 -0.95 -33.09
CA ILE A 667 -25.13 -1.89 -33.95
C ILE A 667 -26.21 -1.11 -34.69
N ILE A 668 -26.23 -1.25 -36.01
CA ILE A 668 -27.01 -0.39 -36.89
C ILE A 668 -27.85 -1.24 -37.84
N LYS A 669 -29.14 -0.94 -37.89
CA LYS A 669 -30.11 -1.53 -38.83
C LYS A 669 -30.85 -0.42 -39.58
N LEU A 670 -31.24 -0.68 -40.82
CA LEU A 670 -32.26 0.12 -41.49
C LEU A 670 -33.60 -0.09 -40.78
N LYS A 671 -34.27 1.01 -40.43
CA LYS A 671 -35.55 0.97 -39.72
C LYS A 671 -36.73 0.65 -40.65
N ASP A 672 -36.81 1.40 -41.76
CA ASP A 672 -37.99 1.45 -42.63
C ASP A 672 -37.66 1.15 -44.11
N LYS A 673 -36.52 0.50 -44.36
CA LYS A 673 -36.00 0.19 -45.71
C LYS A 673 -35.52 -1.24 -45.79
N GLU A 674 -35.73 -1.87 -46.95
CA GLU A 674 -35.15 -3.17 -47.26
C GLU A 674 -33.68 -3.03 -47.70
N TYR A 675 -32.91 -4.08 -47.43
CA TYR A 675 -31.53 -4.18 -47.88
C TYR A 675 -31.47 -4.59 -49.36
N CYS A 676 -30.47 -4.10 -50.09
CA CYS A 676 -30.24 -4.51 -51.47
C CYS A 676 -29.66 -5.93 -51.55
N SER A 677 -29.94 -6.64 -52.66
CA SER A 677 -29.59 -8.06 -52.79
C SER A 677 -28.10 -8.33 -53.00
N ARG A 678 -27.36 -7.40 -53.63
CA ARG A 678 -25.92 -7.48 -53.82
C ARG A 678 -25.25 -6.20 -53.31
N TYR A 679 -24.03 -6.35 -52.83
CA TYR A 679 -23.23 -5.23 -52.36
C TYR A 679 -23.02 -4.20 -53.47
N GLY A 680 -23.44 -2.96 -53.22
CA GLY A 680 -23.30 -1.84 -54.16
C GLY A 680 -24.47 -1.64 -55.12
N ASP A 681 -25.51 -2.47 -55.09
CA ASP A 681 -26.75 -2.25 -55.86
C ASP A 681 -27.48 -0.97 -55.41
N ALA A 682 -27.27 -0.54 -54.17
CA ALA A 682 -27.85 0.67 -53.59
C ALA A 682 -26.86 1.40 -52.68
N VAL A 683 -27.19 2.65 -52.37
CA VAL A 683 -26.48 3.51 -51.41
C VAL A 683 -27.55 4.20 -50.57
N CYS A 684 -27.37 4.26 -49.24
CA CYS A 684 -28.35 4.91 -48.37
C CYS A 684 -28.47 6.41 -48.67
N GLY A 685 -29.70 6.91 -48.70
CA GLY A 685 -29.99 8.35 -48.70
C GLY A 685 -29.77 8.95 -47.32
N ASP A 686 -29.42 10.23 -47.26
CA ASP A 686 -29.14 10.96 -46.00
C ASP A 686 -30.32 10.96 -45.03
N ASN A 687 -31.54 10.91 -45.54
CA ASN A 687 -32.79 10.91 -44.78
C ASN A 687 -33.27 9.51 -44.38
N TRP A 688 -32.55 8.44 -44.71
CA TRP A 688 -32.95 7.09 -44.31
C TRP A 688 -32.81 6.93 -42.80
N MET A 689 -33.83 6.37 -42.16
CA MET A 689 -33.84 6.16 -40.72
C MET A 689 -33.08 4.90 -40.32
N LEU A 690 -32.21 5.07 -39.33
CA LEU A 690 -31.44 4.02 -38.69
C LEU A 690 -32.04 3.69 -37.32
N ASP A 691 -31.98 2.41 -36.99
CA ASP A 691 -32.16 1.87 -35.66
C ASP A 691 -30.77 1.58 -35.09
N LEU A 692 -30.37 2.37 -34.09
CA LEU A 692 -29.03 2.41 -33.53
C LEU A 692 -29.07 1.88 -32.11
N MET A 693 -28.19 0.93 -31.80
CA MET A 693 -27.99 0.44 -30.44
C MET A 693 -26.51 0.52 -30.06
N GLU A 694 -26.19 1.23 -28.98
CA GLU A 694 -24.83 1.29 -28.45
C GLU A 694 -24.57 0.10 -27.52
N ALA A 695 -23.43 -0.58 -27.72
CA ALA A 695 -23.09 -1.79 -26.96
C ALA A 695 -22.73 -1.51 -25.49
N ASN A 696 -22.40 -0.27 -25.13
CA ASN A 696 -21.99 0.15 -23.78
C ASN A 696 -23.05 -0.19 -22.73
N ASP A 697 -24.30 0.23 -22.96
CA ASP A 697 -25.42 0.06 -22.02
C ASP A 697 -26.73 -0.39 -22.69
N ASN A 698 -26.64 -0.94 -23.91
CA ASN A 698 -27.79 -1.28 -24.76
C ASN A 698 -28.72 -0.08 -25.07
N HIS A 699 -28.22 1.15 -24.93
CA HIS A 699 -28.97 2.35 -25.29
C HIS A 699 -29.39 2.31 -26.76
N ARG A 700 -30.66 2.62 -27.03
CA ARG A 700 -31.24 2.56 -28.36
C ARG A 700 -31.84 3.90 -28.74
N GLU A 701 -31.47 4.40 -29.92
CA GLU A 701 -31.99 5.64 -30.47
C GLU A 701 -32.16 5.57 -31.99
N TYR A 702 -32.91 6.50 -32.56
CA TYR A 702 -33.27 6.50 -33.97
C TYR A 702 -32.82 7.80 -34.62
N HIS A 703 -31.93 7.70 -35.59
CA HIS A 703 -31.37 8.85 -36.29
C HIS A 703 -31.31 8.59 -37.78
N THR A 704 -31.31 9.67 -38.56
CA THR A 704 -31.05 9.58 -40.00
C THR A 704 -29.59 9.23 -40.26
N VAL A 705 -29.29 8.71 -41.46
CA VAL A 705 -27.91 8.47 -41.90
C VAL A 705 -27.04 9.73 -41.77
N ALA A 706 -27.55 10.90 -42.15
CA ALA A 706 -26.81 12.16 -42.03
C ALA A 706 -26.49 12.52 -40.57
N GLU A 707 -27.43 12.31 -39.64
CA GLU A 707 -27.21 12.58 -38.22
C GLU A 707 -26.18 11.63 -37.60
N PHE A 708 -26.22 10.34 -37.98
CA PHE A 708 -25.22 9.38 -37.49
C PHE A 708 -23.82 9.65 -38.06
N VAL A 709 -23.74 10.07 -39.34
CA VAL A 709 -22.47 10.53 -39.93
C VAL A 709 -21.92 11.72 -39.16
N GLU A 710 -22.74 12.75 -38.91
CA GLU A 710 -22.34 13.92 -38.14
C GLU A 710 -21.86 13.53 -36.72
N TRP A 711 -22.53 12.58 -36.06
CA TRP A 711 -22.11 12.04 -34.77
C TRP A 711 -20.73 11.38 -34.83
N CYS A 712 -20.49 10.51 -35.81
CA CYS A 712 -19.22 9.83 -35.96
C CYS A 712 -18.07 10.78 -36.35
N VAL A 713 -18.34 11.85 -37.09
CA VAL A 713 -17.28 12.76 -37.60
C VAL A 713 -16.99 13.88 -36.60
N ASN A 714 -18.02 14.60 -36.13
CA ASN A 714 -17.86 15.80 -35.31
C ASN A 714 -18.37 15.63 -33.88
N GLY A 715 -19.19 14.62 -33.62
CA GLY A 715 -19.71 14.32 -32.29
C GLY A 715 -20.44 15.50 -31.65
N ARG A 716 -20.43 15.55 -30.32
CA ARG A 716 -21.05 16.66 -29.56
C ARG A 716 -20.39 18.02 -29.83
N ALA A 717 -19.10 18.04 -30.16
CA ALA A 717 -18.37 19.27 -30.46
C ALA A 717 -18.84 19.96 -31.75
N GLY A 718 -19.44 19.22 -32.70
CA GLY A 718 -20.00 19.76 -33.94
C GLY A 718 -21.25 20.63 -33.78
N GLY A 719 -21.84 20.70 -32.57
CA GLY A 719 -22.99 21.57 -32.26
C GLY A 719 -24.33 21.11 -32.84
N LYS A 720 -24.36 20.05 -33.64
CA LYS A 720 -25.58 19.49 -34.27
C LYS A 720 -26.10 18.22 -33.59
N CYS A 721 -25.32 17.65 -32.66
CA CYS A 721 -25.66 16.40 -31.97
C CYS A 721 -26.32 16.60 -30.59
N ASN A 722 -26.95 17.76 -30.34
CA ASN A 722 -27.52 18.08 -29.02
C ASN A 722 -28.74 17.22 -28.64
N ARG A 723 -29.35 16.51 -29.61
CA ARG A 723 -30.47 15.59 -29.40
C ARG A 723 -30.06 14.16 -29.04
N TRP A 724 -28.76 13.83 -29.11
CA TRP A 724 -28.24 12.49 -28.81
C TRP A 724 -28.31 12.22 -27.31
N THR A 725 -28.89 11.08 -26.95
CA THR A 725 -29.09 10.67 -25.55
C THR A 725 -28.05 9.67 -25.05
N SER A 726 -27.27 9.08 -25.97
CA SER A 726 -26.08 8.27 -25.63
C SER A 726 -25.09 9.05 -24.75
N LYS A 727 -24.40 8.35 -23.85
CA LYS A 727 -23.35 8.93 -22.99
C LYS A 727 -22.06 9.26 -23.76
N GLY A 728 -21.86 8.69 -24.94
CA GLY A 728 -20.67 8.90 -25.75
C GLY A 728 -20.50 10.33 -26.24
N MET A 729 -19.29 10.63 -26.75
CA MET A 729 -18.95 11.96 -27.29
C MET A 729 -18.96 12.03 -28.82
N GLY A 730 -18.92 10.89 -29.53
CA GLY A 730 -18.76 10.83 -30.98
C GLY A 730 -17.36 11.24 -31.45
N ALA A 731 -17.25 11.76 -32.67
CA ALA A 731 -16.00 12.31 -33.24
C ALA A 731 -14.84 11.31 -33.38
N TYR A 732 -15.11 10.12 -33.92
CA TYR A 732 -14.18 9.01 -34.04
C TYR A 732 -13.03 9.23 -35.05
N LEU A 733 -13.10 10.29 -35.85
CA LEU A 733 -12.04 10.71 -36.78
C LEU A 733 -11.22 11.91 -36.25
N ALA A 734 -11.50 12.39 -35.02
CA ALA A 734 -10.85 13.56 -34.45
C ALA A 734 -9.32 13.40 -34.39
N GLY A 735 -8.60 14.48 -34.68
CA GLY A 735 -7.13 14.48 -34.73
C GLY A 735 -6.51 13.77 -35.96
N GLY A 736 -7.32 13.12 -36.79
CA GLY A 736 -6.89 12.41 -37.99
C GLY A 736 -6.12 11.12 -37.69
N ARG A 737 -5.68 10.45 -38.76
CA ARG A 737 -5.03 9.13 -38.69
C ARG A 737 -3.82 9.08 -37.75
N ALA A 738 -3.00 10.14 -37.73
CA ALA A 738 -1.82 10.22 -36.86
C ALA A 738 -2.18 10.23 -35.37
N ALA A 739 -3.33 10.79 -34.99
CA ALA A 739 -3.87 10.75 -33.64
C ALA A 739 -4.69 9.46 -33.35
N GLY A 740 -4.73 8.51 -34.30
CA GLY A 740 -5.52 7.29 -34.20
C GLY A 740 -6.97 7.40 -34.65
N GLY A 741 -7.37 8.53 -35.23
CA GLY A 741 -8.71 8.75 -35.78
C GLY A 741 -9.03 7.75 -36.89
N GLN A 742 -10.03 6.90 -36.65
CA GLN A 742 -10.43 5.81 -37.53
C GLN A 742 -11.79 5.26 -37.11
N ILE A 743 -12.59 4.88 -38.11
CA ILE A 743 -13.85 4.15 -37.94
C ILE A 743 -13.71 2.76 -38.55
N VAL A 744 -14.09 1.73 -37.80
CA VAL A 744 -14.19 0.35 -38.29
C VAL A 744 -15.64 0.01 -38.57
N ASP A 745 -15.88 -0.61 -39.73
CA ASP A 745 -17.20 -1.02 -40.22
C ASP A 745 -17.22 -2.52 -40.50
N GLN A 746 -17.94 -3.26 -39.67
CA GLN A 746 -18.03 -4.72 -39.71
C GLN A 746 -19.50 -5.13 -39.94
N ARG A 747 -19.78 -6.28 -40.59
CA ARG A 747 -21.18 -6.77 -40.62
C ARG A 747 -21.62 -7.14 -39.21
N PHE A 748 -22.91 -6.97 -38.95
CA PHE A 748 -23.52 -7.52 -37.74
C PHE A 748 -23.64 -9.05 -37.85
N CYS A 749 -23.20 -9.75 -36.81
CA CYS A 749 -23.32 -11.21 -36.68
C CYS A 749 -24.52 -11.54 -35.77
N PRO A 750 -25.68 -11.95 -36.30
CA PRO A 750 -26.91 -12.09 -35.50
C PRO A 750 -26.83 -13.16 -34.41
N ARG A 751 -25.94 -14.15 -34.57
CA ARG A 751 -25.71 -15.22 -33.60
C ARG A 751 -25.01 -14.75 -32.32
N ILE A 752 -24.66 -13.46 -32.17
CA ILE A 752 -24.19 -12.89 -30.89
C ILE A 752 -25.16 -13.17 -29.73
N VAL A 753 -26.47 -13.33 -30.01
CA VAL A 753 -27.49 -13.72 -29.02
C VAL A 753 -27.25 -15.11 -28.41
N GLU A 754 -26.48 -15.98 -29.09
CA GLU A 754 -26.03 -17.27 -28.55
C GLU A 754 -24.95 -17.08 -27.46
N GLY A 755 -24.20 -15.99 -27.56
CA GLY A 755 -23.09 -15.62 -26.69
C GLY A 755 -21.75 -15.56 -27.42
N GLU A 756 -20.87 -14.65 -26.99
CA GLU A 756 -19.47 -14.62 -27.43
C GLU A 756 -18.61 -15.56 -26.57
N VAL A 757 -17.51 -16.03 -27.13
CA VAL A 757 -16.50 -16.83 -26.41
C VAL A 757 -15.24 -16.00 -26.25
N ARG A 758 -14.91 -15.65 -25.01
CA ARG A 758 -13.62 -15.07 -24.64
C ARG A 758 -12.61 -16.16 -24.36
N VAL A 759 -11.49 -16.13 -25.07
CA VAL A 759 -10.33 -17.00 -24.86
C VAL A 759 -9.28 -16.23 -24.07
N LEU A 760 -9.11 -16.55 -22.79
CA LEU A 760 -8.06 -15.99 -21.95
C LEU A 760 -6.76 -16.73 -22.22
N THR A 761 -5.72 -15.98 -22.58
CA THR A 761 -4.46 -16.51 -23.11
C THR A 761 -3.27 -15.88 -22.40
N SER A 762 -2.21 -16.66 -22.20
CA SER A 762 -0.90 -16.20 -21.74
C SER A 762 0.17 -16.64 -22.73
N GLY A 763 0.86 -15.68 -23.35
CA GLY A 763 1.70 -15.97 -24.51
C GLY A 763 0.87 -16.65 -25.59
N SER A 764 1.26 -17.86 -25.98
CA SER A 764 0.54 -18.73 -26.93
C SER A 764 -0.32 -19.82 -26.26
N THR A 765 -0.52 -19.77 -24.95
CA THR A 765 -1.20 -20.82 -24.18
C THR A 765 -2.59 -20.38 -23.74
N CYS A 766 -3.61 -21.14 -24.14
CA CYS A 766 -4.98 -20.97 -23.65
C CYS A 766 -5.05 -21.31 -22.16
N LEU A 767 -5.53 -20.38 -21.33
CA LEU A 767 -5.70 -20.57 -19.89
C LEU A 767 -7.15 -20.90 -19.51
N GLN A 768 -8.11 -20.21 -20.13
CA GLN A 768 -9.52 -20.33 -19.77
C GLN A 768 -10.41 -19.92 -20.94
N LEU A 769 -11.59 -20.54 -21.03
CA LEU A 769 -12.63 -20.16 -21.97
C LEU A 769 -13.82 -19.62 -21.20
N ILE A 770 -14.36 -18.47 -21.62
CA ILE A 770 -15.48 -17.80 -20.96
C ILE A 770 -16.57 -17.57 -22.01
N HIS A 771 -17.71 -18.23 -21.86
CA HIS A 771 -18.88 -17.97 -22.67
C HIS A 771 -19.70 -16.86 -22.03
N LYS A 772 -19.88 -15.75 -22.74
CA LYS A 772 -20.60 -14.57 -22.27
C LYS A 772 -21.86 -14.41 -23.09
N LYS A 773 -23.00 -14.71 -22.47
CA LYS A 773 -24.30 -14.65 -23.13
C LYS A 773 -25.02 -13.35 -22.77
N PRO A 774 -25.43 -12.53 -23.76
CA PRO A 774 -26.23 -11.33 -23.51
C PRO A 774 -27.51 -11.62 -22.71
N ALA A 775 -28.01 -10.58 -22.02
CA ALA A 775 -29.34 -10.63 -21.41
C ALA A 775 -30.42 -10.90 -22.47
N GLU A 776 -31.56 -11.48 -22.07
CA GLU A 776 -32.67 -11.74 -22.98
C GLU A 776 -33.13 -10.43 -23.66
N GLY A 777 -33.25 -10.46 -25.00
CA GLY A 777 -33.58 -9.27 -25.80
C GLY A 777 -32.41 -8.29 -26.03
N GLY A 778 -31.28 -8.47 -25.34
CA GLY A 778 -30.05 -7.70 -25.53
C GLY A 778 -29.08 -8.36 -26.52
N ILE A 779 -28.06 -7.60 -26.94
CA ILE A 779 -26.96 -8.10 -27.79
C ILE A 779 -25.57 -7.75 -27.24
N SER A 780 -25.46 -6.95 -26.18
CA SER A 780 -24.20 -6.71 -25.48
C SER A 780 -23.85 -7.88 -24.56
N ALA A 781 -22.60 -8.35 -24.64
CA ALA A 781 -22.03 -9.40 -23.79
C ALA A 781 -21.19 -8.82 -22.62
N VAL A 782 -21.26 -7.49 -22.41
CA VAL A 782 -20.55 -6.80 -21.34
C VAL A 782 -21.22 -7.09 -20.00
N LEU A 783 -20.45 -7.41 -18.95
CA LEU A 783 -20.98 -7.83 -17.65
C LEU A 783 -22.00 -6.83 -17.06
N GLY A 784 -21.75 -5.53 -17.20
CA GLY A 784 -22.63 -4.46 -16.71
C GLY A 784 -24.01 -4.38 -17.40
N THR A 785 -24.23 -5.14 -18.47
CA THR A 785 -25.49 -5.13 -19.23
C THR A 785 -26.45 -6.27 -18.88
N GLY A 786 -26.17 -7.02 -17.81
CA GLY A 786 -26.97 -8.18 -17.37
C GLY A 786 -26.59 -9.50 -18.06
N SER A 787 -25.42 -9.55 -18.70
CA SER A 787 -24.90 -10.76 -19.35
C SER A 787 -24.55 -11.87 -18.35
N THR A 788 -24.71 -13.14 -18.75
CA THR A 788 -24.38 -14.33 -17.94
C THR A 788 -23.09 -14.97 -18.42
N TYR A 789 -22.18 -15.28 -17.50
CA TYR A 789 -20.83 -15.77 -17.81
C TYR A 789 -20.70 -17.23 -17.36
N THR A 790 -20.24 -18.09 -18.25
CA THR A 790 -19.94 -19.51 -17.96
C THR A 790 -18.47 -19.77 -18.23
N PHE A 791 -17.77 -20.33 -17.24
CA PHE A 791 -16.33 -20.58 -17.29
C PHE A 791 -16.06 -22.05 -17.63
N PHE A 792 -15.08 -22.28 -18.49
CA PHE A 792 -14.61 -23.61 -18.88
C PHE A 792 -13.10 -23.67 -18.80
N GLY A 793 -12.58 -24.87 -18.51
CA GLY A 793 -11.15 -25.14 -18.61
C GLY A 793 -10.63 -25.00 -20.04
N PRO A 794 -9.30 -24.94 -20.24
CA PRO A 794 -8.71 -24.74 -21.56
C PRO A 794 -9.03 -25.90 -22.52
N ASP A 795 -9.26 -27.12 -22.02
CA ASP A 795 -9.45 -28.32 -22.85
C ASP A 795 -10.92 -28.71 -23.07
N GLU A 796 -11.84 -27.76 -22.88
CA GLU A 796 -13.27 -27.97 -23.08
C GLU A 796 -13.59 -28.49 -24.50
N PRO A 797 -14.10 -29.73 -24.65
CA PRO A 797 -14.35 -30.35 -25.95
C PRO A 797 -15.28 -29.53 -26.85
N LYS A 798 -16.24 -28.80 -26.27
CA LYS A 798 -17.17 -27.93 -27.02
C LYS A 798 -16.45 -26.92 -27.92
N TYR A 799 -15.26 -26.45 -27.54
CA TYR A 799 -14.52 -25.42 -28.25
C TYR A 799 -13.22 -25.93 -28.90
N ALA A 800 -13.05 -27.25 -29.04
CA ALA A 800 -11.83 -27.85 -29.58
C ALA A 800 -11.49 -27.33 -30.99
N GLU A 801 -12.47 -27.27 -31.91
CA GLU A 801 -12.23 -26.79 -33.28
C GLU A 801 -11.95 -25.28 -33.34
N LEU A 802 -12.61 -24.49 -32.48
CA LEU A 802 -12.31 -23.05 -32.34
C LEU A 802 -10.87 -22.86 -31.90
N LYS A 803 -10.42 -23.60 -30.87
CA LYS A 803 -9.05 -23.54 -30.38
C LYS A 803 -8.05 -23.97 -31.46
N ARG A 804 -8.29 -25.09 -32.14
CA ARG A 804 -7.41 -25.61 -33.19
C ARG A 804 -7.18 -24.56 -34.27
N LYS A 805 -8.25 -23.95 -34.80
CA LYS A 805 -8.13 -22.87 -35.80
C LYS A 805 -7.40 -21.65 -35.24
N LEU A 806 -7.76 -21.21 -34.04
CA LEU A 806 -7.17 -20.01 -33.45
C LEU A 806 -5.68 -20.19 -33.13
N PHE A 807 -5.28 -21.28 -32.48
CA PHE A 807 -3.91 -21.48 -31.99
C PHE A 807 -2.98 -22.12 -33.03
N ASP A 808 -3.46 -23.12 -33.77
CA ASP A 808 -2.58 -23.89 -34.69
C ASP A 808 -2.47 -23.21 -36.06
N GLU A 809 -3.53 -22.52 -36.52
CA GLU A 809 -3.56 -21.92 -37.85
C GLU A 809 -3.37 -20.40 -37.85
N ASP A 810 -4.07 -19.67 -36.98
CA ASP A 810 -4.13 -18.21 -37.05
C ASP A 810 -3.12 -17.50 -36.15
N LEU A 811 -2.90 -17.98 -34.93
CA LEU A 811 -2.04 -17.32 -33.94
C LEU A 811 -0.63 -17.01 -34.47
N PRO A 812 0.06 -17.91 -35.22
CA PRO A 812 1.35 -17.59 -35.83
C PRO A 812 1.31 -16.45 -36.85
N LYS A 813 0.11 -16.11 -37.37
CA LYS A 813 -0.11 -15.09 -38.40
C LYS A 813 -0.66 -13.79 -37.83
N ILE A 814 -1.19 -13.77 -36.61
CA ILE A 814 -1.80 -12.57 -36.00
C ILE A 814 -0.75 -11.47 -35.86
N MET A 815 0.36 -11.72 -35.15
CA MET A 815 1.38 -10.69 -34.94
C MET A 815 1.97 -10.18 -36.27
N PRO A 816 2.31 -11.03 -37.26
CA PRO A 816 2.62 -10.60 -38.63
C PRO A 816 1.58 -9.70 -39.29
N ALA A 817 0.30 -10.12 -39.29
CA ALA A 817 -0.77 -9.33 -39.88
C ALA A 817 -0.93 -7.95 -39.21
N LEU A 818 -0.59 -7.85 -37.94
CA LEU A 818 -0.63 -6.60 -37.19
C LEU A 818 0.57 -5.69 -37.43
N GLY A 819 1.69 -6.22 -37.97
CA GLY A 819 2.96 -5.51 -38.10
C GLY A 819 3.83 -5.60 -36.83
N LEU A 820 3.68 -6.69 -36.07
CA LEU A 820 4.28 -6.91 -34.75
C LEU A 820 5.16 -8.17 -34.70
N GLU A 821 5.76 -8.60 -35.83
CA GLU A 821 6.50 -9.87 -35.95
C GLU A 821 7.65 -10.05 -34.93
N GLY A 822 8.28 -8.94 -34.51
CA GLY A 822 9.37 -8.94 -33.53
C GLY A 822 8.92 -8.72 -32.08
N GLU A 823 7.63 -8.51 -31.84
CA GLU A 823 7.09 -8.26 -30.49
C GLU A 823 6.60 -9.57 -29.85
N PRO A 824 6.85 -9.79 -28.55
CA PRO A 824 6.32 -10.96 -27.87
C PRO A 824 4.80 -10.84 -27.71
N LEU A 825 4.12 -11.99 -27.72
CA LEU A 825 2.72 -12.05 -27.29
C LEU A 825 2.60 -11.58 -25.82
N PRO A 826 1.51 -10.89 -25.45
CA PRO A 826 1.28 -10.50 -24.06
C PRO A 826 1.25 -11.72 -23.12
N ILE A 827 1.70 -11.56 -21.88
CA ILE A 827 1.60 -12.61 -20.85
C ILE A 827 0.17 -12.80 -20.33
N LEU A 828 -0.74 -11.87 -20.61
CA LEU A 828 -2.15 -12.00 -20.31
C LEU A 828 -2.96 -11.15 -21.29
N TRP A 829 -3.75 -11.81 -22.13
CA TRP A 829 -4.58 -11.17 -23.15
C TRP A 829 -5.81 -12.01 -23.47
N THR A 830 -6.80 -11.43 -24.14
CA THR A 830 -7.97 -12.17 -24.61
C THR A 830 -8.25 -11.97 -26.09
N THR A 831 -8.84 -13.01 -26.68
CA THR A 831 -9.55 -12.93 -27.96
C THR A 831 -11.03 -13.14 -27.69
N ASP A 832 -11.87 -12.19 -28.08
CA ASP A 832 -13.32 -12.28 -27.88
C ASP A 832 -13.96 -12.62 -29.23
N LEU A 833 -14.52 -13.83 -29.34
CA LEU A 833 -15.01 -14.40 -30.60
C LEU A 833 -16.54 -14.47 -30.64
N ILE A 834 -17.10 -13.96 -31.73
CA ILE A 834 -18.53 -13.93 -32.01
C ILE A 834 -18.87 -15.08 -32.97
N PRO A 835 -19.83 -15.96 -32.65
CA PRO A 835 -20.29 -16.97 -33.59
C PRO A 835 -21.03 -16.31 -34.76
N TYR A 836 -20.87 -16.86 -35.96
CA TYR A 836 -21.63 -16.45 -37.15
C TYR A 836 -21.81 -17.63 -38.11
N THR A 837 -22.70 -17.44 -39.10
CA THR A 837 -22.88 -18.40 -40.20
C THR A 837 -22.27 -17.79 -41.46
N ALA A 838 -21.28 -18.47 -42.02
CA ALA A 838 -20.60 -18.05 -43.23
C ALA A 838 -21.52 -18.22 -44.46
N HIS A 839 -21.12 -17.62 -45.60
CA HIS A 839 -21.92 -17.67 -46.83
C HIS A 839 -22.10 -19.09 -47.39
N ASP A 840 -21.20 -20.01 -47.06
CA ASP A 840 -21.30 -21.43 -47.41
C ASP A 840 -22.21 -22.24 -46.45
N GLY A 841 -22.81 -21.57 -45.46
CA GLY A 841 -23.67 -22.18 -44.45
C GLY A 841 -22.92 -22.78 -43.25
N SER A 842 -21.59 -22.72 -43.23
CA SER A 842 -20.79 -23.24 -42.11
C SER A 842 -20.86 -22.32 -40.88
N ASN A 843 -20.87 -22.93 -39.68
CA ASN A 843 -20.79 -22.19 -38.43
C ASN A 843 -19.32 -21.87 -38.12
N GLN A 844 -19.01 -20.59 -37.99
CA GLN A 844 -17.66 -20.06 -37.77
C GLN A 844 -17.65 -19.09 -36.59
N TYR A 845 -16.45 -18.62 -36.24
CA TYR A 845 -16.22 -17.59 -35.24
C TYR A 845 -15.39 -16.47 -35.83
N THR A 846 -15.68 -15.23 -35.44
CA THR A 846 -14.88 -14.07 -35.83
C THR A 846 -14.50 -13.25 -34.62
N VAL A 847 -13.31 -12.65 -34.63
CA VAL A 847 -12.85 -11.78 -33.56
C VAL A 847 -13.68 -10.49 -33.55
N GLY A 848 -14.30 -10.23 -32.41
CA GLY A 848 -14.96 -8.95 -32.10
C GLY A 848 -13.97 -7.91 -31.58
N GLU A 849 -12.99 -8.36 -30.78
CA GLU A 849 -11.86 -7.58 -30.29
C GLU A 849 -10.73 -8.46 -29.71
N PHE A 850 -9.53 -7.87 -29.62
CA PHE A 850 -8.45 -8.34 -28.76
C PHE A 850 -8.30 -7.40 -27.57
N ASN A 851 -8.06 -7.96 -26.38
CA ASN A 851 -7.70 -7.19 -25.19
C ASN A 851 -6.28 -7.58 -24.76
N CYS A 852 -5.31 -6.66 -24.81
CA CYS A 852 -3.90 -6.95 -24.56
C CYS A 852 -3.22 -6.01 -23.55
N SER A 853 -3.94 -5.01 -23.02
CA SER A 853 -3.50 -4.16 -21.92
C SER A 853 -4.34 -4.44 -20.69
N CYS A 854 -3.68 -4.66 -19.55
CA CYS A 854 -4.31 -4.79 -18.24
C CYS A 854 -5.56 -5.68 -18.18
N VAL A 855 -5.56 -6.82 -18.88
CA VAL A 855 -6.66 -7.78 -18.85
C VAL A 855 -6.87 -8.28 -17.42
N GLY A 856 -8.11 -8.22 -16.94
CA GLY A 856 -8.49 -8.69 -15.61
C GLY A 856 -8.69 -10.20 -15.58
N ILE A 857 -8.26 -10.85 -14.49
CA ILE A 857 -8.71 -12.21 -14.16
C ILE A 857 -10.08 -12.11 -13.50
N SER A 858 -11.15 -12.50 -14.19
CA SER A 858 -12.55 -12.20 -13.81
C SER A 858 -12.90 -12.53 -12.34
N LYS A 859 -12.41 -13.66 -11.84
CA LYS A 859 -12.66 -14.11 -10.46
C LYS A 859 -11.95 -13.26 -9.40
N PHE A 860 -10.80 -12.67 -9.73
CA PHE A 860 -10.17 -11.65 -8.89
C PHE A 860 -10.85 -10.28 -9.04
N GLN A 861 -11.24 -9.93 -10.27
CA GLN A 861 -11.86 -8.63 -10.57
C GLN A 861 -13.21 -8.43 -9.86
N ALA A 862 -13.92 -9.51 -9.54
CA ALA A 862 -15.12 -9.48 -8.70
C ALA A 862 -14.89 -8.90 -7.29
N PHE A 863 -13.63 -8.69 -6.88
CA PHE A 863 -13.24 -8.10 -5.58
C PHE A 863 -12.48 -6.77 -5.73
N ALA A 864 -12.52 -6.15 -6.91
CA ALA A 864 -11.91 -4.84 -7.16
C ALA A 864 -12.77 -3.70 -6.61
N TYR A 865 -12.86 -3.61 -5.29
CA TYR A 865 -13.59 -2.54 -4.59
C TYR A 865 -12.69 -1.82 -3.58
N PRO A 866 -12.94 -0.53 -3.31
CA PRO A 866 -12.15 0.26 -2.35
C PRO A 866 -12.09 -0.33 -0.94
N ASP A 867 -13.08 -1.14 -0.54
CA ASP A 867 -13.16 -1.81 0.77
C ASP A 867 -12.67 -3.26 0.77
N LYS A 868 -12.33 -3.84 -0.40
CA LYS A 868 -11.94 -5.24 -0.57
C LYS A 868 -10.45 -5.41 -0.90
N SER A 869 -9.95 -6.63 -0.75
CA SER A 869 -8.56 -7.02 -0.96
C SER A 869 -8.45 -8.44 -1.55
N LEU A 870 -7.23 -8.84 -1.94
CA LEU A 870 -6.95 -10.20 -2.40
C LEU A 870 -7.38 -11.27 -1.38
N LEU A 871 -7.33 -10.96 -0.08
CA LEU A 871 -7.66 -11.91 0.99
C LEU A 871 -9.17 -12.15 1.13
N ASP A 872 -10.00 -11.33 0.50
CA ASP A 872 -11.44 -11.50 0.47
C ASP A 872 -11.88 -12.55 -0.58
N VAL A 873 -10.97 -12.92 -1.50
CA VAL A 873 -11.17 -13.97 -2.49
C VAL A 873 -10.95 -15.33 -1.83
N LYS A 874 -11.98 -16.19 -1.82
CA LYS A 874 -11.98 -17.45 -1.06
C LYS A 874 -12.45 -18.64 -1.88
N GLY A 875 -12.22 -19.83 -1.35
CA GLY A 875 -12.76 -21.09 -1.88
C GLY A 875 -12.29 -21.39 -3.31
N PHE A 876 -13.19 -21.93 -4.12
CA PHE A 876 -12.90 -22.36 -5.48
C PHE A 876 -12.48 -21.20 -6.41
N ASP A 877 -13.01 -20.00 -6.18
CA ASP A 877 -12.65 -18.83 -6.98
C ASP A 877 -11.19 -18.44 -6.80
N LEU A 878 -10.70 -18.47 -5.56
CA LEU A 878 -9.28 -18.23 -5.27
C LEU A 878 -8.39 -19.26 -5.98
N VAL A 879 -8.76 -20.54 -5.93
CA VAL A 879 -7.97 -21.63 -6.54
C VAL A 879 -7.87 -21.45 -8.05
N GLU A 880 -9.00 -21.32 -8.75
CA GLU A 880 -9.00 -21.18 -10.21
C GLU A 880 -8.31 -19.89 -10.67
N ALA A 881 -8.57 -18.76 -10.00
CA ALA A 881 -7.93 -17.50 -10.34
C ALA A 881 -6.40 -17.54 -10.10
N THR A 882 -5.96 -18.23 -9.04
CA THR A 882 -4.54 -18.42 -8.75
C THR A 882 -3.85 -19.27 -9.82
N ILE A 883 -4.48 -20.33 -10.34
CA ILE A 883 -3.91 -21.14 -11.43
C ILE A 883 -3.66 -20.26 -12.67
N VAL A 884 -4.62 -19.41 -13.03
CA VAL A 884 -4.49 -18.47 -14.16
C VAL A 884 -3.35 -17.47 -13.92
N ALA A 885 -3.29 -16.87 -12.73
CA ALA A 885 -2.23 -15.91 -12.39
C ALA A 885 -0.84 -16.55 -12.33
N ASP A 886 -0.74 -17.77 -11.81
CA ASP A 886 0.48 -18.55 -11.78
C ASP A 886 1.00 -18.83 -13.19
N ALA A 887 0.11 -19.24 -14.10
CA ALA A 887 0.45 -19.48 -15.50
C ALA A 887 0.89 -18.19 -16.22
N ALA A 888 0.27 -17.04 -15.93
CA ALA A 888 0.70 -15.74 -16.46
C ALA A 888 2.11 -15.36 -15.98
N GLY A 889 2.39 -15.52 -14.68
CA GLY A 889 3.72 -15.26 -14.13
C GLY A 889 4.80 -16.22 -14.66
N ALA A 890 4.47 -17.51 -14.80
CA ALA A 890 5.38 -18.50 -15.36
C ALA A 890 5.69 -18.22 -16.84
N ALA A 891 4.70 -17.80 -17.63
CA ALA A 891 4.91 -17.45 -19.02
C ALA A 891 5.86 -16.27 -19.23
N ALA A 892 5.88 -15.29 -18.31
CA ALA A 892 6.87 -14.22 -18.34
C ALA A 892 8.30 -14.78 -18.24
N ILE A 893 8.51 -15.77 -17.37
CA ILE A 893 9.82 -16.42 -17.21
C ILE A 893 10.19 -17.24 -18.46
N SER A 894 9.26 -18.04 -18.98
CA SER A 894 9.51 -18.78 -20.23
C SER A 894 9.84 -17.85 -21.39
N ALA A 895 9.18 -16.70 -21.49
CA ALA A 895 9.47 -15.70 -22.52
C ALA A 895 10.87 -15.08 -22.38
N ILE A 896 11.34 -14.82 -21.14
CA ILE A 896 12.74 -14.39 -20.89
C ILE A 896 13.71 -15.47 -21.37
N GLU A 897 13.46 -16.73 -21.04
CA GLU A 897 14.35 -17.84 -21.40
C GLU A 897 14.48 -17.98 -22.91
N VAL A 898 13.35 -17.97 -23.64
CA VAL A 898 13.36 -17.99 -25.11
C VAL A 898 14.08 -16.78 -25.71
N SER A 899 13.99 -15.59 -25.10
CA SER A 899 14.69 -14.40 -25.62
C SER A 899 16.21 -14.42 -25.41
N LYS A 900 16.71 -15.28 -24.52
CA LYS A 900 18.14 -15.39 -24.16
C LYS A 900 18.82 -16.60 -24.83
N GLU A 901 18.06 -17.49 -25.47
CA GLU A 901 18.54 -18.55 -26.36
C GLU A 901 18.77 -18.01 -27.78
#